data_AF-A0AA88XTR7-F1
#
_entry.id   AF-A0AA88XTR7-F1
#
_cell.length_a   1.000
_cell.length_b   1.000
_cell.length_c   1.000
_cell.angle_alpha   90.00
_cell.angle_beta   90.00
_cell.angle_gamma   90.00
#
_symmetry.space_group_name_H-M   'P 1'
#
loop_
_entity.id
_entity.type
_entity.pdbx_description
1 polymer ?
#
loop_
_entity_poly.entity_id
_entity_poly.type
_entity_poly.pdbx_seq_one_letter_code
_entity_poly.pdbx_strand_id
1 'polypeptide(L)'
;DLENVGAAPYYILKPVLERCTAMQLYRIEDYNPQFVVDTDELWKLHCHKDFKGAQPDEFESWRELYIRKYDEREAKLKSVRTNITASIAKSQPVRTAKLAYVDSAAKPPREVRRQQLKYGTAGPTTGERMKRIDKFATAMDPIAINREKREEKSPNFWKIREIVERAKQQRYEEEFYLSPSPVKVEYLEQPLDHFDAFQEGTYKQRIYLNEEFWSPGGPVFLYIGGEGTLKNSSVSKGHHYEMAKVHHALLIGAEHRFYGDSLNDDGLQLENLHYLSSQQALADLADVHSYISTKYSLPLNTTWICFGGSYPGALSAWFRLKYPHLVYGAIASSAPVKAETNFEGYNNVVSKSLSDPTVGGDGECLQQVSQAFIQIDGLIKLEKFEMLEKDFKSCGSISDPKDSMVFVSNLAGNIQGVVQYNNEAKGINIQKVCGTMITSSDPYKNMMALNQMFMKMMNVTCVDNSYSTFVKSMSDTTVNRTAVGAGIRSWTWQTCTQFGYYQTCDDKTDCPFSRLLTLESNLVLCQDIYKIPTTKIDDFVEFTNSYYGAEHPRGTRIVFVNGSIDPWHWLSVLEDESDTELAVFIKGTAHCADMGSTKKDDPESLTEGRKVNCIGNDYLQVIVQKLAGIVFPINNDVKGRKPFDIWVKGQGHTVRKIDFKYM
;
A
#
# COMPACT_ATOMS: atom_id res chain seq x y z
N ASP A 1 -17.56 36.83 -33.12
CA ASP A 1 -16.16 36.74 -33.53
C ASP A 1 -15.60 38.15 -33.68
N LEU A 2 -14.30 38.35 -33.44
CA LEU A 2 -13.65 39.67 -33.51
C LEU A 2 -12.42 39.69 -34.42
N GLU A 3 -12.04 38.55 -35.02
CA GLU A 3 -10.81 38.47 -35.82
C GLU A 3 -10.92 39.28 -37.13
N ASN A 4 -12.10 39.47 -37.72
CA ASN A 4 -12.30 40.47 -38.78
C ASN A 4 -13.62 41.23 -38.54
N VAL A 5 -13.50 42.55 -38.33
CA VAL A 5 -14.63 43.47 -38.07
C VAL A 5 -14.93 44.40 -39.25
N GLY A 6 -14.20 44.25 -40.36
CA GLY A 6 -14.38 45.04 -41.59
C GLY A 6 -14.27 46.54 -41.36
N ALA A 7 -15.13 47.31 -42.04
CA ALA A 7 -15.14 48.78 -42.02
C ALA A 7 -15.80 49.39 -40.75
N ALA A 8 -15.86 48.67 -39.63
CA ALA A 8 -16.40 49.17 -38.37
C ALA A 8 -15.51 50.29 -37.79
N PRO A 9 -16.02 51.51 -37.52
CA PRO A 9 -15.23 52.58 -36.94
C PRO A 9 -14.71 52.28 -35.52
N TYR A 10 -13.48 52.70 -35.23
CA TYR A 10 -12.81 52.46 -33.93
C TYR A 10 -13.66 52.83 -32.71
N TYR A 11 -14.39 53.95 -32.75
CA TYR A 11 -15.20 54.42 -31.62
C TYR A 11 -16.33 53.45 -31.21
N ILE A 12 -16.76 52.53 -32.08
CA ILE A 12 -17.75 51.49 -31.76
C ILE A 12 -17.08 50.32 -31.02
N LEU A 13 -15.81 50.04 -31.34
CA LEU A 13 -15.07 48.88 -30.86
C LEU A 13 -14.23 49.17 -29.61
N LYS A 14 -13.83 50.42 -29.39
CA LYS A 14 -13.01 50.86 -28.24
C LYS A 14 -13.45 50.27 -26.89
N PRO A 15 -14.74 50.27 -26.48
CA PRO A 15 -15.17 49.71 -25.18
C PRO A 15 -15.00 48.18 -25.02
N VAL A 16 -14.73 47.48 -26.14
CA VAL A 16 -14.40 46.05 -26.19
C VAL A 16 -12.87 45.87 -26.22
N LEU A 17 -12.17 46.66 -27.04
CA LEU A 17 -10.70 46.63 -27.15
C LEU A 17 -10.00 47.03 -25.84
N GLU A 18 -10.57 47.97 -25.08
CA GLU A 18 -10.14 48.33 -23.72
C GLU A 18 -10.13 47.16 -22.72
N ARG A 19 -10.81 46.05 -23.03
CA ARG A 19 -10.91 44.85 -22.19
C ARG A 19 -10.02 43.71 -22.67
N CYS A 20 -9.35 43.85 -23.81
CA CYS A 20 -8.44 42.85 -24.33
C CYS A 20 -7.17 42.72 -23.47
N THR A 21 -6.52 41.55 -23.51
CA THR A 21 -5.11 41.45 -23.16
C THR A 21 -4.25 41.95 -24.33
N ALA A 22 -3.02 42.39 -24.06
CA ALA A 22 -2.09 42.87 -25.09
C ALA A 22 -1.91 41.86 -26.26
N MET A 23 -1.86 40.57 -25.96
CA MET A 23 -1.76 39.50 -26.97
C MET A 23 -3.03 39.32 -27.81
N GLN A 24 -4.21 39.66 -27.27
CA GLN A 24 -5.46 39.70 -28.04
C GLN A 24 -5.54 40.96 -28.89
N LEU A 25 -5.16 42.12 -28.34
CA LEU A 25 -5.11 43.39 -29.06
C LEU A 25 -4.17 43.29 -30.28
N TYR A 26 -2.96 42.74 -30.09
CA TYR A 26 -2.00 42.47 -31.16
C TYR A 26 -2.59 41.65 -32.31
N ARG A 27 -3.31 40.56 -31.99
CA ARG A 27 -3.92 39.68 -33.01
C ARG A 27 -5.11 40.34 -33.72
N ILE A 28 -5.91 41.13 -33.01
CA ILE A 28 -7.01 41.87 -33.62
C ILE A 28 -6.47 42.91 -34.61
N GLU A 29 -5.36 43.57 -34.30
CA GLU A 29 -4.68 44.50 -35.21
C GLU A 29 -4.04 43.81 -36.42
N ASP A 30 -3.43 42.62 -36.24
CA ASP A 30 -2.80 41.85 -37.32
C ASP A 30 -3.80 41.53 -38.46
N TYR A 31 -5.06 41.25 -38.09
CA TYR A 31 -6.16 41.06 -39.05
C TYR A 31 -6.93 42.35 -39.40
N ASN A 32 -6.75 43.44 -38.64
CA ASN A 32 -7.46 44.72 -38.85
C ASN A 32 -6.49 45.93 -38.74
N PRO A 33 -5.54 46.09 -39.68
CA PRO A 33 -4.44 47.05 -39.54
C PRO A 33 -4.88 48.52 -39.47
N GLN A 34 -6.10 48.84 -39.90
CA GLN A 34 -6.67 50.18 -39.85
C GLN A 34 -6.74 50.78 -38.43
N PHE A 35 -6.78 49.95 -37.39
CA PHE A 35 -6.87 50.43 -36.00
C PHE A 35 -5.52 50.75 -35.34
N VAL A 36 -4.39 50.36 -35.94
CA VAL A 36 -3.05 50.44 -35.32
C VAL A 36 -2.65 51.86 -34.89
N VAL A 37 -3.21 52.90 -35.52
CA VAL A 37 -3.01 54.30 -35.14
C VAL A 37 -3.94 54.72 -33.99
N ASP A 38 -5.19 54.25 -33.99
CA ASP A 38 -6.20 54.57 -32.99
C ASP A 38 -5.99 53.81 -31.66
N THR A 39 -5.40 52.61 -31.70
CA THR A 39 -5.21 51.74 -30.53
C THR A 39 -3.99 52.09 -29.66
N ASP A 40 -3.15 53.04 -30.06
CA ASP A 40 -1.91 53.36 -29.32
C ASP A 40 -2.16 53.83 -27.87
N GLU A 41 -3.31 54.47 -27.62
CA GLU A 41 -3.75 54.82 -26.27
C GLU A 41 -4.02 53.59 -25.38
N LEU A 42 -4.39 52.44 -25.97
CA LEU A 42 -4.59 51.17 -25.27
C LEU A 42 -3.24 50.49 -24.99
N TRP A 43 -2.31 50.56 -25.95
CA TRP A 43 -0.93 50.11 -25.75
C TRP A 43 -0.24 50.84 -24.61
N LYS A 44 -0.49 52.13 -24.44
CA LYS A 44 -0.03 52.91 -23.27
C LYS A 44 -0.50 52.33 -21.94
N LEU A 45 -1.75 51.89 -21.85
CA LEU A 45 -2.30 51.25 -20.64
C LEU A 45 -1.59 49.92 -20.36
N HIS A 46 -1.33 49.12 -21.39
CA HIS A 46 -0.56 47.87 -21.27
C HIS A 46 0.90 48.14 -20.85
N CYS A 47 1.58 49.14 -21.41
CA CYS A 47 2.92 49.56 -21.00
C CYS A 47 2.97 49.95 -19.52
N HIS A 48 2.07 50.81 -19.04
CA HIS A 48 2.05 51.23 -17.64
C HIS A 48 1.71 50.09 -16.67
N LYS A 49 0.92 49.09 -17.10
CA LYS A 49 0.57 47.91 -16.33
C LYS A 49 1.73 46.90 -16.22
N ASP A 50 2.28 46.50 -17.35
CA ASP A 50 3.19 45.35 -17.46
C ASP A 50 4.68 45.74 -17.44
N PHE A 51 5.00 47.01 -17.79
CA PHE A 51 6.36 47.56 -17.88
C PHE A 51 6.48 48.89 -17.10
N LYS A 52 6.15 48.86 -15.80
CA LYS A 52 6.17 50.02 -14.89
C LYS A 52 7.45 50.86 -15.04
N GLY A 53 7.28 52.15 -15.35
CA GLY A 53 8.38 53.11 -15.52
C GLY A 53 8.91 53.25 -16.95
N ALA A 54 8.52 52.40 -17.89
CA ALA A 54 8.86 52.58 -19.30
C ALA A 54 8.15 53.80 -19.92
N GLN A 55 8.82 54.45 -20.86
CA GLN A 55 8.35 55.54 -21.72
C GLN A 55 8.84 55.27 -23.16
N PRO A 56 8.17 55.77 -24.20
CA PRO A 56 8.64 55.62 -25.57
C PRO A 56 9.91 56.45 -25.79
N ASP A 57 10.76 55.98 -26.70
CA ASP A 57 11.87 56.78 -27.22
C ASP A 57 11.37 57.81 -28.28
N GLU A 58 12.23 58.71 -28.75
CA GLU A 58 11.81 59.80 -29.65
C GLU A 58 11.24 59.24 -30.98
N PHE A 59 10.01 59.67 -31.32
CA PHE A 59 9.20 59.17 -32.44
C PHE A 59 8.72 57.70 -32.36
N GLU A 60 8.85 57.03 -31.21
CA GLU A 60 8.31 55.67 -30.99
C GLU A 60 6.84 55.72 -30.50
N SER A 61 5.98 54.84 -31.03
CA SER A 61 4.61 54.64 -30.52
C SER A 61 4.57 53.82 -29.22
N TRP A 62 3.48 53.90 -28.45
CA TRP A 62 3.32 53.04 -27.25
C TRP A 62 3.20 51.55 -27.63
N ARG A 63 2.69 51.25 -28.81
CA ARG A 63 2.69 49.91 -29.41
C ARG A 63 4.10 49.38 -29.65
N GLU A 64 4.95 50.16 -30.30
CA GLU A 64 6.34 49.80 -30.56
C GLU A 64 7.13 49.68 -29.26
N LEU A 65 6.90 50.57 -28.29
CA LEU A 65 7.44 50.43 -26.93
C LEU A 65 7.02 49.10 -26.30
N TYR A 66 5.73 48.74 -26.35
CA TYR A 66 5.26 47.48 -25.75
C TYR A 66 5.92 46.28 -26.40
N ILE A 67 5.95 46.24 -27.73
CA ILE A 67 6.58 45.15 -28.50
C ILE A 67 8.08 45.08 -28.16
N ARG A 68 8.80 46.21 -28.17
CA ARG A 68 10.22 46.26 -27.82
C ARG A 68 10.49 45.82 -26.38
N LYS A 69 9.67 46.22 -25.40
CA LYS A 69 9.83 45.79 -23.99
C LYS A 69 9.39 44.34 -23.77
N TYR A 70 8.44 43.84 -24.56
CA TYR A 70 8.05 42.43 -24.60
C TYR A 70 9.17 41.58 -25.21
N ASP A 71 9.75 41.99 -26.33
CA ASP A 71 10.88 41.31 -26.98
C ASP A 71 12.17 41.42 -26.15
N GLU A 72 12.43 42.54 -25.47
CA GLU A 72 13.49 42.61 -24.46
C GLU A 72 13.25 41.62 -23.32
N ARG A 73 12.00 41.46 -22.86
CA ARG A 73 11.62 40.54 -21.78
C ARG A 73 11.73 39.09 -22.23
N GLU A 74 11.26 38.75 -23.42
CA GLU A 74 11.38 37.41 -23.99
C GLU A 74 12.81 37.10 -24.40
N ALA A 75 13.61 38.07 -24.85
CA ALA A 75 15.05 37.90 -25.05
C ALA A 75 15.80 37.71 -23.72
N LYS A 76 15.41 38.41 -22.65
CA LYS A 76 15.93 38.19 -21.28
C LYS A 76 15.50 36.83 -20.74
N LEU A 77 14.25 36.41 -20.92
CA LEU A 77 13.75 35.08 -20.51
C LEU A 77 14.37 33.96 -21.34
N LYS A 78 14.57 34.15 -22.65
CA LYS A 78 15.29 33.25 -23.55
C LYS A 78 16.77 33.19 -23.19
N SER A 79 17.41 34.30 -22.84
CA SER A 79 18.78 34.35 -22.33
C SER A 79 18.91 33.64 -20.98
N VAL A 80 18.00 33.88 -20.03
CA VAL A 80 17.94 33.17 -18.75
C VAL A 80 17.68 31.67 -18.97
N ARG A 81 16.76 31.30 -19.86
CA ARG A 81 16.48 29.91 -20.24
C ARG A 81 17.68 29.26 -20.92
N THR A 82 18.36 29.95 -21.82
CA THR A 82 19.62 29.51 -22.45
C THR A 82 20.76 29.43 -21.43
N ASN A 83 20.83 30.30 -20.42
CA ASN A 83 21.83 30.25 -19.36
C ASN A 83 21.54 29.13 -18.36
N ILE A 84 20.26 28.85 -18.06
CA ILE A 84 19.83 27.66 -17.30
C ILE A 84 20.13 26.40 -18.11
N THR A 85 19.76 26.35 -19.39
CA THR A 85 20.08 25.22 -20.28
C THR A 85 21.58 25.06 -20.50
N ALA A 86 22.38 26.13 -20.52
CA ALA A 86 23.84 26.09 -20.64
C ALA A 86 24.52 25.76 -19.31
N SER A 87 23.91 26.10 -18.16
CA SER A 87 24.32 25.60 -16.85
C SER A 87 24.05 24.09 -16.76
N ILE A 88 22.86 23.64 -17.18
CA ILE A 88 22.47 22.23 -17.31
C ILE A 88 23.34 21.50 -18.33
N ALA A 89 23.76 22.14 -19.42
CA ALA A 89 24.64 21.56 -20.44
C ALA A 89 26.12 21.54 -20.01
N LYS A 90 26.57 22.49 -19.19
CA LYS A 90 27.85 22.41 -18.47
C LYS A 90 27.81 21.33 -17.37
N SER A 91 26.64 21.03 -16.81
CA SER A 91 26.41 19.92 -15.87
C SER A 91 25.77 18.70 -16.55
N GLN A 92 26.29 18.28 -17.70
CA GLN A 92 25.89 17.03 -18.37
C GLN A 92 26.81 15.85 -17.96
N PRO A 93 26.29 14.61 -17.95
CA PRO A 93 26.06 13.90 -19.21
C PRO A 93 24.62 13.85 -19.75
N VAL A 94 24.46 14.31 -20.99
CA VAL A 94 23.79 13.64 -22.12
C VAL A 94 22.68 12.63 -21.79
N ARG A 95 21.42 13.00 -22.08
CA ARG A 95 20.30 12.05 -22.26
C ARG A 95 19.97 11.80 -23.74
N THR A 96 20.92 11.24 -24.48
CA THR A 96 20.56 10.08 -25.32
C THR A 96 20.34 8.90 -24.37
N ALA A 97 19.40 7.99 -24.66
CA ALA A 97 19.13 6.82 -23.81
C ALA A 97 20.20 5.71 -23.91
N LYS A 98 21.49 6.09 -23.77
CA LYS A 98 22.46 5.17 -23.19
C LYS A 98 22.05 4.97 -21.74
N LEU A 99 21.65 3.75 -21.40
CA LEU A 99 21.54 3.26 -20.03
C LEU A 99 22.85 3.60 -19.31
N ALA A 100 22.82 4.62 -18.47
CA ALA A 100 23.98 5.14 -17.74
C ALA A 100 23.83 4.69 -16.30
N TYR A 101 24.50 3.59 -15.95
CA TYR A 101 24.37 2.99 -14.63
C TYR A 101 25.25 3.84 -13.69
N VAL A 102 24.59 4.75 -12.96
CA VAL A 102 25.20 5.60 -11.95
C VAL A 102 25.38 4.74 -10.71
N ASP A 103 26.62 4.39 -10.37
CA ASP A 103 26.97 3.57 -9.21
C ASP A 103 26.79 4.33 -7.87
N SER A 104 25.74 5.14 -7.76
CA SER A 104 25.36 5.88 -6.56
C SER A 104 23.97 5.47 -6.11
N ALA A 105 23.83 5.13 -4.83
CA ALA A 105 22.57 4.82 -4.15
C ALA A 105 21.41 5.75 -4.56
N ALA A 106 20.21 5.17 -4.68
CA ALA A 106 19.05 5.81 -5.27
C ALA A 106 18.42 6.84 -4.32
N LYS A 107 18.92 8.08 -4.40
CA LYS A 107 18.58 9.15 -3.45
C LYS A 107 17.07 9.41 -3.39
N PRO A 108 16.46 9.40 -2.19
CA PRO A 108 15.02 9.47 -2.05
C PRO A 108 14.45 10.87 -2.34
N PRO A 109 13.13 11.00 -2.54
CA PRO A 109 12.51 12.28 -2.89
C PRO A 109 12.64 13.32 -1.78
N ARG A 110 13.40 14.39 -2.03
CA ARG A 110 13.71 15.48 -1.07
C ARG A 110 12.49 16.15 -0.42
N GLU A 111 11.31 16.06 -1.04
CA GLU A 111 10.08 16.63 -0.50
C GLU A 111 9.55 15.86 0.72
N VAL A 112 9.80 14.55 0.82
CA VAL A 112 9.26 13.70 1.90
C VAL A 112 9.60 14.25 3.27
N ARG A 113 10.87 14.62 3.53
CA ARG A 113 11.25 15.23 4.82
C ARG A 113 10.48 16.50 5.14
N ARG A 114 10.19 17.33 4.13
CA ARG A 114 9.45 18.59 4.31
C ARG A 114 8.00 18.34 4.66
N GLN A 115 7.39 17.29 4.10
CA GLN A 115 6.04 16.87 4.47
C GLN A 115 6.02 16.15 5.83
N GLN A 116 6.99 15.27 6.12
CA GLN A 116 7.16 14.65 7.45
C GLN A 116 7.31 15.73 8.55
N LEU A 117 8.04 16.82 8.30
CA LEU A 117 8.14 17.98 9.20
C LEU A 117 6.83 18.79 9.32
N LYS A 118 6.05 18.92 8.23
CA LYS A 118 4.73 19.57 8.22
C LYS A 118 3.72 18.79 9.07
N TYR A 119 3.70 17.47 8.91
CA TYR A 119 2.70 16.58 9.51
C TYR A 119 3.09 16.10 10.92
N GLY A 120 4.39 16.01 11.24
CA GLY A 120 4.89 15.63 12.58
C GLY A 120 5.46 14.21 12.66
N THR A 121 5.77 13.58 11.52
CA THR A 121 6.39 12.23 11.43
C THR A 121 7.90 12.26 11.18
N ALA A 122 8.51 13.45 11.13
CA ALA A 122 9.97 13.59 11.00
C ALA A 122 10.69 13.30 12.32
N GLY A 123 11.87 12.68 12.22
CA GLY A 123 12.75 12.48 13.37
C GLY A 123 13.30 13.78 13.96
N PRO A 124 13.72 13.78 15.24
CA PRO A 124 14.25 14.95 15.92
C PRO A 124 15.57 15.40 15.28
N THR A 125 15.65 16.68 14.92
CA THR A 125 16.87 17.26 14.34
C THR A 125 18.03 17.22 15.34
N THR A 126 19.25 16.98 14.85
CA THR A 126 20.47 16.71 15.62
C THR A 126 20.94 17.81 16.60
N GLY A 127 20.28 18.98 16.63
CA GLY A 127 20.61 20.09 17.53
C GLY A 127 20.34 19.87 19.02
N GLU A 128 19.41 18.97 19.40
CA GLU A 128 19.01 18.81 20.81
C GLU A 128 19.58 17.56 21.51
N ARG A 129 20.03 16.55 20.77
CA ARG A 129 20.45 15.24 21.35
C ARG A 129 21.90 15.18 21.83
N MET A 130 22.51 16.32 22.20
CA MET A 130 23.93 16.39 22.63
C MET A 130 24.11 16.47 24.16
N LYS A 131 23.67 15.43 24.88
CA LYS A 131 24.10 15.11 26.26
C LYS A 131 23.84 13.64 26.60
N ARG A 132 24.88 12.97 27.11
CA ARG A 132 24.97 11.53 27.49
C ARG A 132 25.03 10.53 26.32
N ILE A 133 26.25 10.28 25.86
CA ILE A 133 26.70 8.95 25.42
C ILE A 133 27.90 8.62 26.32
N ASP A 134 27.90 7.47 27.01
CA ASP A 134 29.10 6.94 27.65
C ASP A 134 28.99 5.41 27.85
N LYS A 135 29.69 4.64 26.99
CA LYS A 135 29.87 3.17 27.01
C LYS A 135 28.57 2.35 26.77
N PHE A 136 28.60 1.16 26.15
CA PHE A 136 29.61 0.09 26.20
C PHE A 136 29.95 -0.53 24.84
N ALA A 137 30.96 -1.41 24.83
CA ALA A 137 31.33 -2.28 23.72
C ALA A 137 31.49 -3.75 24.18
N THR A 138 31.45 -4.66 23.21
CA THR A 138 31.81 -6.10 23.29
C THR A 138 31.13 -6.98 24.36
N ALA A 139 30.16 -7.78 23.90
CA ALA A 139 30.10 -9.21 24.22
C ALA A 139 29.37 -9.96 23.09
N MET A 140 29.89 -11.10 22.65
CA MET A 140 29.16 -12.13 21.90
C MET A 140 29.35 -13.45 22.63
N ASP A 141 28.26 -14.14 22.95
CA ASP A 141 28.26 -15.57 23.32
C ASP A 141 26.86 -16.16 23.05
N PRO A 142 26.72 -17.49 22.85
CA PRO A 142 25.49 -18.08 22.34
C PRO A 142 24.42 -18.26 23.43
N ILE A 143 23.22 -17.71 23.19
CA ILE A 143 22.09 -17.83 24.11
C ILE A 143 21.52 -19.26 24.09
N ALA A 144 21.56 -19.92 25.25
CA ALA A 144 20.92 -21.22 25.46
C ALA A 144 19.38 -21.08 25.48
N ILE A 145 18.67 -22.02 24.83
CA ILE A 145 17.21 -21.97 24.66
C ILE A 145 16.49 -22.43 25.94
N ASN A 146 16.21 -21.48 26.85
CA ASN A 146 15.21 -21.68 27.90
C ASN A 146 13.84 -21.14 27.44
N ARG A 147 12.99 -22.03 26.91
CA ARG A 147 11.61 -21.72 26.51
C ARG A 147 10.66 -21.71 27.71
N GLU A 148 10.76 -20.69 28.56
CA GLU A 148 9.59 -20.29 29.34
C GLU A 148 8.58 -19.63 28.39
N LYS A 149 7.41 -20.27 28.22
CA LYS A 149 6.32 -19.70 27.43
C LYS A 149 5.67 -18.55 28.22
N ARG A 150 6.14 -17.31 28.05
CA ARG A 150 5.26 -16.15 28.19
C ARG A 150 4.12 -16.33 27.20
N GLU A 151 2.89 -16.49 27.68
CA GLU A 151 1.71 -16.49 26.81
C GLU A 151 1.52 -15.08 26.26
N GLU A 152 1.61 -14.95 24.94
CA GLU A 152 1.59 -13.65 24.25
C GLU A 152 0.17 -13.08 24.23
N LYS A 153 0.00 -11.90 24.83
CA LYS A 153 -1.30 -11.28 25.08
C LYS A 153 -1.81 -10.46 23.89
N SER A 154 -1.92 -11.13 22.75
CA SER A 154 -2.41 -10.59 21.49
C SER A 154 -3.93 -10.73 21.33
N PRO A 155 -4.62 -9.82 20.62
CA PRO A 155 -6.04 -10.00 20.26
C PRO A 155 -6.26 -11.24 19.38
N ASN A 156 -7.45 -11.84 19.46
CA ASN A 156 -7.76 -13.11 18.80
C ASN A 156 -7.53 -13.13 17.27
N PHE A 157 -7.75 -12.01 16.57
CA PHE A 157 -7.42 -11.87 15.15
C PHE A 157 -5.95 -12.20 14.85
N TRP A 158 -5.02 -11.65 15.65
CA TRP A 158 -3.58 -11.88 15.50
C TRP A 158 -3.19 -13.33 15.82
N LYS A 159 -3.90 -13.98 16.75
CA LYS A 159 -3.73 -15.42 17.02
C LYS A 159 -4.17 -16.29 15.83
N ILE A 160 -5.25 -15.92 15.11
CA ILE A 160 -5.65 -16.61 13.87
C ILE A 160 -4.61 -16.41 12.76
N ARG A 161 -4.15 -15.17 12.55
CA ARG A 161 -3.03 -14.89 11.63
C ARG A 161 -1.82 -15.75 11.95
N GLU A 162 -1.46 -15.89 13.23
CA GLU A 162 -0.33 -16.73 13.63
C GLU A 162 -0.58 -18.23 13.39
N ILE A 163 -1.78 -18.75 13.66
CA ILE A 163 -2.16 -20.14 13.36
C ILE A 163 -2.02 -20.42 11.85
N VAL A 164 -2.46 -19.49 11.00
CA VAL A 164 -2.33 -19.58 9.54
C VAL A 164 -0.86 -19.56 9.12
N GLU A 165 -0.08 -18.63 9.66
CA GLU A 165 1.33 -18.44 9.34
C GLU A 165 2.26 -19.55 9.87
N ARG A 166 1.89 -20.21 10.98
CA ARG A 166 2.51 -21.45 11.46
C ARG A 166 2.13 -22.64 10.57
N ALA A 167 0.87 -22.76 10.16
CA ALA A 167 0.42 -23.85 9.28
C ALA A 167 1.07 -23.79 7.88
N LYS A 168 1.26 -22.59 7.31
CA LYS A 168 2.05 -22.40 6.08
C LYS A 168 3.50 -22.86 6.26
N GLN A 169 4.13 -22.51 7.38
CA GLN A 169 5.51 -22.86 7.67
C GLN A 169 5.70 -24.36 7.95
N GLN A 170 4.75 -25.03 8.62
CA GLN A 170 4.79 -26.48 8.83
C GLN A 170 4.76 -27.25 7.50
N ARG A 171 3.91 -26.86 6.54
CA ARG A 171 3.93 -27.45 5.17
C ARG A 171 5.24 -27.20 4.43
N TYR A 172 5.97 -26.13 4.75
CA TYR A 172 7.31 -25.91 4.20
C TYR A 172 8.32 -26.90 4.81
N GLU A 173 8.31 -27.07 6.13
CA GLU A 173 9.20 -27.98 6.85
C GLU A 173 8.93 -29.46 6.54
N GLU A 174 7.67 -29.86 6.34
CA GLU A 174 7.27 -31.22 5.94
C GLU A 174 7.76 -31.58 4.52
N GLU A 175 7.68 -30.65 3.56
CA GLU A 175 8.12 -30.89 2.18
C GLU A 175 9.65 -30.82 2.01
N PHE A 176 10.35 -29.98 2.78
CA PHE A 176 11.81 -29.82 2.71
C PHE A 176 12.61 -30.69 3.69
N TYR A 177 11.96 -31.59 4.43
CA TYR A 177 12.56 -32.42 5.50
C TYR A 177 13.81 -33.25 5.09
N LEU A 178 14.06 -33.43 3.79
CA LEU A 178 15.15 -34.25 3.24
C LEU A 178 16.14 -33.47 2.34
N SER A 179 16.04 -32.14 2.24
CA SER A 179 16.93 -31.32 1.40
C SER A 179 17.39 -30.06 2.12
N PRO A 180 18.66 -29.63 2.00
CA PRO A 180 19.06 -28.28 2.42
C PRO A 180 18.27 -27.23 1.65
N SER A 181 17.86 -26.17 2.36
CA SER A 181 17.23 -24.98 1.77
C SER A 181 18.18 -24.33 0.75
N PRO A 182 17.76 -24.08 -0.51
CA PRO A 182 18.57 -23.33 -1.48
C PRO A 182 18.67 -21.84 -1.12
N VAL A 183 17.77 -21.37 -0.24
CA VAL A 183 17.73 -19.98 0.24
C VAL A 183 18.89 -19.69 1.19
N LYS A 184 19.72 -18.71 0.82
CA LYS A 184 20.75 -18.09 1.68
C LYS A 184 20.13 -16.90 2.43
N VAL A 185 20.62 -16.60 3.62
CA VAL A 185 20.21 -15.44 4.41
C VAL A 185 21.43 -14.54 4.62
N GLU A 186 21.28 -13.25 4.32
CA GLU A 186 22.31 -12.23 4.50
C GLU A 186 21.72 -10.99 5.20
N TYR A 187 22.59 -10.05 5.56
CA TYR A 187 22.20 -8.79 6.17
C TYR A 187 22.85 -7.63 5.43
N LEU A 188 22.03 -6.70 4.95
CA LEU A 188 22.46 -5.42 4.37
C LEU A 188 22.49 -4.37 5.48
N GLU A 189 23.56 -3.60 5.56
CA GLU A 189 23.61 -2.41 6.43
C GLU A 189 22.90 -1.25 5.72
N GLN A 190 21.85 -0.72 6.36
CA GLN A 190 20.97 0.32 5.85
C GLN A 190 21.06 1.56 6.75
N PRO A 191 20.91 2.79 6.22
CA PRO A 191 20.81 3.99 7.05
C PRO A 191 19.49 3.97 7.83
N LEU A 192 19.54 4.43 9.08
CA LEU A 192 18.37 4.53 9.94
C LEU A 192 17.40 5.60 9.44
N ASP A 193 17.91 6.67 8.81
CA ASP A 193 17.09 7.69 8.13
C ASP A 193 17.63 8.02 6.73
N HIS A 194 16.91 7.63 5.68
CA HIS A 194 17.24 7.96 4.30
C HIS A 194 17.03 9.46 3.97
N PHE A 195 16.25 10.18 4.79
CA PHE A 195 15.84 11.56 4.56
C PHE A 195 16.61 12.57 5.43
N ASP A 196 17.42 12.11 6.40
CA ASP A 196 18.36 12.94 7.14
C ASP A 196 19.82 12.53 6.94
N ALA A 197 20.52 13.23 6.04
CA ALA A 197 21.96 13.07 5.84
C ALA A 197 22.85 13.53 7.04
N PHE A 198 22.25 14.04 8.13
CA PHE A 198 22.93 14.26 9.41
C PHE A 198 22.67 13.15 10.44
N GLN A 199 21.83 12.15 10.12
CA GLN A 199 21.65 10.95 10.93
C GLN A 199 22.61 9.85 10.43
N GLU A 200 23.69 9.61 11.18
CA GLU A 200 24.73 8.64 10.82
C GLU A 200 24.43 7.21 11.33
N GLY A 201 23.37 7.01 12.11
CA GLY A 201 22.97 5.70 12.61
C GLY A 201 22.54 4.73 11.50
N THR A 202 22.88 3.45 11.66
CA THR A 202 22.51 2.35 10.75
C THR A 202 21.69 1.28 11.47
N TYR A 203 21.09 0.37 10.71
CA TYR A 203 20.56 -0.90 11.19
C TYR A 203 20.86 -2.01 10.16
N LYS A 204 20.66 -3.28 10.55
CA LYS A 204 20.85 -4.43 9.66
C LYS A 204 19.50 -4.92 9.14
N GLN A 205 19.27 -4.80 7.83
CA GLN A 205 18.12 -5.37 7.15
C GLN A 205 18.42 -6.80 6.72
N ARG A 206 17.55 -7.74 7.09
CA ARG A 206 17.66 -9.15 6.71
C ARG A 206 17.16 -9.34 5.28
N ILE A 207 17.94 -10.04 4.46
CA ILE A 207 17.60 -10.36 3.07
C ILE A 207 17.76 -11.86 2.81
N TYR A 208 16.86 -12.38 1.97
CA TYR A 208 16.82 -13.78 1.55
C TYR A 208 17.17 -13.86 0.07
N LEU A 209 18.07 -14.77 -0.29
CA LEU A 209 18.59 -14.93 -1.65
C LEU A 209 18.32 -16.37 -2.10
N ASN A 210 17.57 -16.56 -3.19
CA ASN A 210 17.40 -17.87 -3.81
C ASN A 210 17.81 -17.83 -5.29
N GLU A 211 18.87 -18.58 -5.60
CA GLU A 211 19.50 -18.71 -6.92
C GLU A 211 19.06 -19.97 -7.68
N GLU A 212 18.20 -20.83 -7.09
CA GLU A 212 17.88 -22.19 -7.55
C GLU A 212 17.55 -22.30 -9.06
N PHE A 213 16.88 -21.31 -9.62
CA PHE A 213 16.46 -21.28 -11.02
C PHE A 213 17.20 -20.24 -11.87
N TRP A 214 18.04 -19.41 -11.26
CA TRP A 214 18.59 -18.24 -11.91
C TRP A 214 19.60 -18.61 -13.01
N SER A 215 19.54 -17.88 -14.12
CA SER A 215 20.55 -17.92 -15.18
C SER A 215 20.99 -16.51 -15.53
N PRO A 216 22.28 -16.27 -15.86
CA PRO A 216 22.76 -14.93 -16.22
C PRO A 216 21.94 -14.30 -17.36
N GLY A 217 21.43 -13.09 -17.14
CA GLY A 217 20.51 -12.40 -18.05
C GLY A 217 19.01 -12.67 -17.78
N GLY A 218 18.68 -13.60 -16.88
CA GLY A 218 17.33 -13.75 -16.34
C GLY A 218 16.89 -12.56 -15.46
N PRO A 219 15.57 -12.37 -15.26
CA PRO A 219 15.02 -11.28 -14.46
C PRO A 219 15.29 -11.45 -12.96
N VAL A 220 15.01 -10.41 -12.17
CA VAL A 220 15.00 -10.48 -10.70
C VAL A 220 13.56 -10.32 -10.21
N PHE A 221 13.13 -11.24 -9.36
CA PHE A 221 11.84 -11.21 -8.68
C PHE A 221 12.06 -10.83 -7.21
N LEU A 222 11.63 -9.62 -6.86
CA LEU A 222 11.78 -9.01 -5.53
C LEU A 222 10.49 -9.22 -4.73
N TYR A 223 10.49 -10.19 -3.82
CA TYR A 223 9.46 -10.35 -2.81
C TYR A 223 9.67 -9.31 -1.70
N ILE A 224 8.70 -8.43 -1.51
CA ILE A 224 8.72 -7.38 -0.50
C ILE A 224 8.07 -7.91 0.79
N GLY A 225 8.82 -7.87 1.89
CA GLY A 225 8.29 -8.09 3.23
C GLY A 225 7.54 -6.87 3.77
N GLY A 226 6.72 -7.10 4.80
CA GLY A 226 5.92 -6.05 5.44
C GLY A 226 5.78 -6.31 6.93
N GLU A 227 4.55 -6.31 7.43
CA GLU A 227 4.20 -6.24 8.84
C GLU A 227 4.33 -7.58 9.61
N GLY A 228 5.45 -8.27 9.41
CA GLY A 228 5.80 -9.50 10.13
C GLY A 228 7.14 -10.09 9.68
N THR A 229 7.69 -10.99 10.50
CA THR A 229 8.94 -11.71 10.25
C THR A 229 8.91 -12.48 8.93
N LEU A 230 9.80 -12.12 8.00
CA LEU A 230 9.99 -12.78 6.72
C LEU A 230 10.62 -14.17 6.91
N LYS A 231 10.40 -15.10 5.96
CA LYS A 231 10.74 -16.52 6.08
C LYS A 231 11.43 -17.02 4.81
N ASN A 232 12.21 -18.11 4.89
CA ASN A 232 12.75 -18.79 3.71
C ASN A 232 11.65 -19.12 2.68
N SER A 233 10.50 -19.59 3.18
CA SER A 233 9.31 -19.94 2.39
C SER A 233 8.75 -18.78 1.55
N SER A 234 9.08 -17.52 1.87
CA SER A 234 8.74 -16.35 1.05
C SER A 234 9.54 -16.26 -0.26
N VAL A 235 10.63 -17.03 -0.43
CA VAL A 235 11.41 -17.11 -1.69
C VAL A 235 11.70 -18.55 -2.14
N SER A 236 11.06 -19.55 -1.52
CA SER A 236 11.15 -20.98 -1.91
C SER A 236 9.80 -21.68 -2.07
N LYS A 237 8.69 -20.94 -1.94
CA LYS A 237 7.32 -21.36 -2.28
C LYS A 237 6.50 -20.16 -2.75
N GLY A 238 5.29 -20.41 -3.24
CA GLY A 238 4.37 -19.39 -3.75
C GLY A 238 4.39 -19.30 -5.28
N HIS A 239 3.40 -18.63 -5.84
CA HIS A 239 3.23 -18.50 -7.28
C HIS A 239 4.39 -17.74 -7.95
N HIS A 240 5.00 -16.77 -7.25
CA HIS A 240 6.21 -16.06 -7.70
C HIS A 240 7.44 -16.97 -7.76
N TYR A 241 7.56 -17.97 -6.88
CA TYR A 241 8.61 -19.00 -6.95
C TYR A 241 8.36 -19.96 -8.13
N GLU A 242 7.11 -20.35 -8.36
CA GLU A 242 6.70 -21.14 -9.54
C GLU A 242 6.99 -20.38 -10.85
N MET A 243 6.70 -19.08 -10.91
CA MET A 243 7.05 -18.22 -12.04
C MET A 243 8.57 -18.04 -12.20
N ALA A 244 9.34 -17.93 -11.11
CA ALA A 244 10.80 -17.80 -11.18
C ALA A 244 11.44 -19.03 -11.86
N LYS A 245 10.88 -20.22 -11.64
CA LYS A 245 11.28 -21.45 -12.32
C LYS A 245 11.04 -21.42 -13.83
N VAL A 246 9.94 -20.81 -14.27
CA VAL A 246 9.57 -20.66 -15.69
C VAL A 246 10.40 -19.56 -16.38
N HIS A 247 10.77 -18.51 -15.65
CA HIS A 247 11.47 -17.34 -16.19
C HIS A 247 12.98 -17.30 -15.92
N HIS A 248 13.55 -18.33 -15.29
CA HIS A 248 14.95 -18.39 -14.85
C HIS A 248 15.37 -17.20 -13.98
N ALA A 249 14.48 -16.78 -13.08
CA ALA A 249 14.64 -15.56 -12.29
C ALA A 249 15.50 -15.76 -11.03
N LEU A 250 16.22 -14.70 -10.65
CA LEU A 250 16.81 -14.56 -9.31
C LEU A 250 15.71 -14.15 -8.33
N LEU A 251 15.57 -14.85 -7.20
CA LEU A 251 14.59 -14.52 -6.17
C LEU A 251 15.25 -13.81 -4.99
N ILE A 252 14.75 -12.62 -4.67
CA ILE A 252 15.22 -11.79 -3.55
C ILE A 252 14.04 -11.53 -2.61
N GLY A 253 14.21 -11.77 -1.32
CA GLY A 253 13.25 -11.42 -0.28
C GLY A 253 13.82 -10.32 0.61
N ALA A 254 13.20 -9.15 0.65
CA ALA A 254 13.64 -8.04 1.50
C ALA A 254 12.73 -7.91 2.74
N GLU A 255 13.27 -8.11 3.94
CA GLU A 255 12.49 -7.90 5.16
C GLU A 255 12.30 -6.40 5.46
N HIS A 256 11.13 -6.05 5.98
CA HIS A 256 10.78 -4.67 6.29
C HIS A 256 11.48 -4.19 7.57
N ARG A 257 11.98 -2.95 7.58
CA ARG A 257 12.50 -2.31 8.80
C ARG A 257 11.49 -2.38 9.95
N PHE A 258 11.95 -2.59 11.18
CA PHE A 258 11.12 -2.76 12.40
C PHE A 258 10.29 -4.05 12.47
N TYR A 259 10.59 -5.05 11.64
CA TYR A 259 10.00 -6.39 11.69
C TYR A 259 11.07 -7.50 11.63
N GLY A 260 10.78 -8.66 12.22
CA GLY A 260 11.68 -9.81 12.24
C GLY A 260 13.01 -9.53 12.93
N ASP A 261 14.12 -9.76 12.23
CA ASP A 261 15.47 -9.41 12.69
C ASP A 261 15.91 -8.02 12.17
N SER A 262 15.08 -7.34 11.38
CA SER A 262 15.44 -6.10 10.66
C SER A 262 15.23 -4.83 11.50
N LEU A 263 15.77 -4.83 12.72
CA LEU A 263 15.72 -3.72 13.66
C LEU A 263 16.86 -3.76 14.69
N ASN A 264 17.22 -2.59 15.21
CA ASN A 264 18.12 -2.47 16.36
C ASN A 264 17.39 -2.82 17.67
N ASP A 265 18.14 -3.19 18.72
CA ASP A 265 17.60 -3.62 20.02
C ASP A 265 16.84 -2.52 20.78
N ASP A 266 17.02 -1.26 20.40
CA ASP A 266 16.29 -0.09 20.88
C ASP A 266 15.17 0.37 19.92
N GLY A 267 14.97 -0.31 18.78
CA GLY A 267 14.05 0.12 17.72
C GLY A 267 12.59 0.23 18.15
N LEU A 268 12.12 -0.60 19.09
CA LEU A 268 10.75 -0.53 19.60
C LEU A 268 10.52 0.60 20.63
N GLN A 269 11.56 1.34 21.03
CA GLN A 269 11.43 2.54 21.87
C GLN A 269 10.73 3.67 21.10
N LEU A 270 9.94 4.49 21.80
CA LEU A 270 9.08 5.50 21.17
C LEU A 270 9.90 6.53 20.37
N GLU A 271 11.09 6.82 20.88
CA GLU A 271 12.10 7.75 20.36
C GLU A 271 12.83 7.25 19.10
N ASN A 272 12.53 6.03 18.64
CA ASN A 272 13.09 5.42 17.43
C ASN A 272 12.00 4.99 16.42
N LEU A 273 10.74 4.86 16.84
CA LEU A 273 9.64 4.44 15.96
C LEU A 273 9.37 5.40 14.78
N HIS A 274 9.77 6.68 14.84
CA HIS A 274 9.61 7.59 13.69
C HIS A 274 10.43 7.20 12.44
N TYR A 275 11.45 6.35 12.57
CA TYR A 275 12.13 5.78 11.41
C TYR A 275 11.34 4.62 10.75
N LEU A 276 10.24 4.17 11.36
CA LEU A 276 9.27 3.25 10.77
C LEU A 276 8.21 4.05 9.98
N SER A 277 8.42 4.12 8.67
CA SER A 277 7.42 4.61 7.71
C SER A 277 7.58 3.91 6.35
N SER A 278 6.53 3.94 5.55
CA SER A 278 6.53 3.38 4.19
C SER A 278 7.56 4.06 3.30
N GLN A 279 7.75 5.39 3.43
CA GLN A 279 8.72 6.13 2.63
C GLN A 279 10.16 5.71 2.93
N GLN A 280 10.48 5.38 4.19
CA GLN A 280 11.78 4.80 4.57
C GLN A 280 11.93 3.38 4.02
N ALA A 281 10.89 2.53 4.14
CA ALA A 281 10.92 1.16 3.60
C ALA A 281 11.09 1.11 2.07
N LEU A 282 10.46 2.04 1.33
CA LEU A 282 10.65 2.17 -0.12
C LEU A 282 12.08 2.62 -0.51
N ALA A 283 12.77 3.35 0.37
CA ALA A 283 14.18 3.69 0.18
C ALA A 283 15.10 2.50 0.51
N ASP A 284 14.80 1.71 1.56
CA ASP A 284 15.52 0.46 1.85
C ASP A 284 15.51 -0.48 0.63
N LEU A 285 14.34 -0.65 -0.02
CA LEU A 285 14.20 -1.48 -1.23
C LEU A 285 15.04 -0.96 -2.41
N ALA A 286 15.29 0.35 -2.48
CA ALA A 286 16.12 0.96 -3.51
C ALA A 286 17.61 0.63 -3.30
N ASP A 287 18.06 0.60 -2.05
CA ASP A 287 19.41 0.18 -1.69
C ASP A 287 19.59 -1.35 -1.72
N VAL A 288 18.55 -2.15 -1.43
CA VAL A 288 18.54 -3.59 -1.74
C VAL A 288 18.71 -3.84 -3.24
N HIS A 289 17.99 -3.12 -4.10
CA HIS A 289 18.17 -3.20 -5.54
C HIS A 289 19.63 -2.88 -5.94
N SER A 290 20.21 -1.82 -5.37
CA SER A 290 21.60 -1.43 -5.61
C SER A 290 22.59 -2.52 -5.16
N TYR A 291 22.43 -3.04 -3.94
CA TYR A 291 23.28 -4.08 -3.37
C TYR A 291 23.28 -5.36 -4.20
N ILE A 292 22.09 -5.87 -4.56
CA ILE A 292 21.93 -7.08 -5.37
C ILE A 292 22.47 -6.89 -6.79
N SER A 293 22.23 -5.73 -7.41
CA SER A 293 22.76 -5.42 -8.75
C SER A 293 24.28 -5.48 -8.79
N THR A 294 24.95 -4.89 -7.80
CA THR A 294 26.41 -4.97 -7.63
C THR A 294 26.86 -6.40 -7.33
N LYS A 295 26.24 -7.06 -6.33
CA LYS A 295 26.63 -8.39 -5.84
C LYS A 295 26.63 -9.47 -6.94
N TYR A 296 25.61 -9.48 -7.78
CA TYR A 296 25.47 -10.44 -8.88
C TYR A 296 26.00 -9.91 -10.23
N SER A 297 26.62 -8.72 -10.24
CA SER A 297 27.08 -8.04 -11.45
C SER A 297 26.00 -7.95 -12.54
N LEU A 298 24.76 -7.66 -12.11
CA LEU A 298 23.61 -7.62 -12.99
C LEU A 298 23.77 -6.50 -14.04
N PRO A 299 23.54 -6.78 -15.34
CA PRO A 299 23.45 -5.70 -16.31
C PRO A 299 22.30 -4.74 -15.97
N LEU A 300 22.54 -3.41 -15.92
CA LEU A 300 21.68 -2.40 -16.60
C LEU A 300 20.21 -2.87 -16.82
N ASN A 301 19.88 -3.21 -18.07
CA ASN A 301 18.55 -3.64 -18.55
C ASN A 301 17.99 -4.98 -17.98
N THR A 302 18.50 -5.52 -16.88
CA THR A 302 17.87 -6.64 -16.17
C THR A 302 16.45 -6.24 -15.75
N THR A 303 15.49 -7.11 -16.03
CA THR A 303 14.08 -6.84 -15.72
C THR A 303 13.80 -7.20 -14.26
N TRP A 304 13.47 -6.20 -13.45
CA TRP A 304 13.08 -6.37 -12.05
C TRP A 304 11.56 -6.31 -11.89
N ILE A 305 10.94 -7.33 -11.27
CA ILE A 305 9.51 -7.35 -10.92
C ILE A 305 9.39 -7.44 -9.41
N CYS A 306 8.62 -6.55 -8.79
CA CYS A 306 8.30 -6.64 -7.35
C CYS A 306 6.96 -7.36 -7.10
N PHE A 307 6.91 -8.10 -5.99
CA PHE A 307 5.79 -8.91 -5.54
C PHE A 307 5.51 -8.65 -4.06
N GLY A 308 4.23 -8.54 -3.71
CA GLY A 308 3.81 -8.44 -2.32
C GLY A 308 2.30 -8.62 -2.19
N GLY A 309 1.88 -9.05 -1.01
CA GLY A 309 0.48 -9.20 -0.62
C GLY A 309 0.14 -8.25 0.51
N SER A 310 -1.11 -7.80 0.66
CA SER A 310 -1.51 -6.90 1.76
C SER A 310 -0.72 -5.57 1.73
N TYR A 311 -0.31 -5.03 2.87
CA TYR A 311 0.61 -3.89 2.96
C TYR A 311 1.89 -4.05 2.10
N PRO A 312 2.61 -5.18 2.08
CA PRO A 312 3.69 -5.40 1.11
C PRO A 312 3.25 -5.36 -0.37
N GLY A 313 1.99 -5.66 -0.68
CA GLY A 313 1.38 -5.44 -1.99
C GLY A 313 1.24 -3.94 -2.31
N ALA A 314 0.78 -3.14 -1.34
CA ALA A 314 0.75 -1.68 -1.46
C ALA A 314 2.19 -1.12 -1.64
N LEU A 315 3.16 -1.58 -0.85
CA LEU A 315 4.59 -1.26 -1.06
C LEU A 315 5.09 -1.67 -2.45
N SER A 316 4.62 -2.78 -3.03
CA SER A 316 5.01 -3.21 -4.38
C SER A 316 4.53 -2.21 -5.44
N ALA A 317 3.26 -1.81 -5.38
CA ALA A 317 2.71 -0.75 -6.22
C ALA A 317 3.43 0.59 -6.01
N TRP A 318 3.63 1.00 -4.76
CA TRP A 318 4.28 2.26 -4.41
C TRP A 318 5.77 2.30 -4.78
N PHE A 319 6.48 1.17 -4.72
CA PHE A 319 7.88 1.07 -5.17
C PHE A 319 7.96 1.24 -6.69
N ARG A 320 7.03 0.62 -7.45
CA ARG A 320 6.94 0.85 -8.90
C ARG A 320 6.52 2.28 -9.24
N LEU A 321 5.65 2.91 -8.44
CA LEU A 321 5.23 4.31 -8.60
C LEU A 321 6.36 5.32 -8.32
N LYS A 322 7.13 5.12 -7.25
CA LYS A 322 8.16 6.08 -6.78
C LYS A 322 9.56 5.80 -7.35
N TYR A 323 9.88 4.54 -7.64
CA TYR A 323 11.15 4.10 -8.22
C TYR A 323 10.96 3.37 -9.58
N PRO A 324 10.22 3.95 -10.56
CA PRO A 324 9.96 3.33 -11.87
C PRO A 324 11.20 3.20 -12.77
N HIS A 325 12.37 3.59 -12.27
CA HIS A 325 13.69 3.50 -12.89
C HIS A 325 14.53 2.33 -12.33
N LEU A 326 14.05 1.65 -11.27
CA LEU A 326 14.68 0.46 -10.69
C LEU A 326 13.85 -0.80 -11.04
N VAL A 327 12.56 -0.82 -10.65
CA VAL A 327 11.66 -1.93 -10.99
C VAL A 327 10.90 -1.68 -12.29
N TYR A 328 10.81 -2.70 -13.14
CA TYR A 328 10.10 -2.68 -14.42
C TYR A 328 8.57 -2.67 -14.26
N GLY A 329 8.06 -3.40 -13.27
CA GLY A 329 6.64 -3.56 -12.96
C GLY A 329 6.39 -4.21 -11.60
N ALA A 330 5.14 -4.25 -11.16
CA ALA A 330 4.71 -4.77 -9.86
C ALA A 330 3.48 -5.68 -9.95
N ILE A 331 3.43 -6.71 -9.11
CA ILE A 331 2.21 -7.46 -8.78
C ILE A 331 1.85 -7.15 -7.31
N ALA A 332 0.74 -6.46 -7.14
CA ALA A 332 0.25 -5.91 -5.88
C ALA A 332 -1.01 -6.67 -5.45
N SER A 333 -0.81 -7.77 -4.74
CA SER A 333 -1.89 -8.66 -4.29
C SER A 333 -2.56 -8.12 -3.02
N SER A 334 -3.89 -8.18 -2.94
CA SER A 334 -4.76 -7.72 -1.84
C SER A 334 -4.32 -6.38 -1.25
N ALA A 335 -3.94 -5.42 -2.10
CA ALA A 335 -3.12 -4.28 -1.71
C ALA A 335 -3.99 -3.08 -1.26
N PRO A 336 -4.04 -2.71 0.03
CA PRO A 336 -4.74 -1.52 0.48
C PRO A 336 -3.88 -0.29 0.20
N VAL A 337 -4.04 0.30 -0.99
CA VAL A 337 -3.28 1.47 -1.45
C VAL A 337 -3.89 2.80 -0.97
N LYS A 338 -5.16 2.78 -0.60
CA LYS A 338 -5.87 3.88 0.06
C LYS A 338 -5.80 3.74 1.56
N ALA A 339 -5.18 4.71 2.22
CA ALA A 339 -5.27 4.91 3.67
C ALA A 339 -6.69 5.39 4.03
N GLU A 340 -7.28 4.89 5.11
CA GLU A 340 -8.64 5.30 5.53
C GLU A 340 -8.79 5.16 7.05
N THR A 341 -9.12 6.26 7.74
CA THR A 341 -9.20 6.30 9.21
C THR A 341 -10.32 5.40 9.74
N ASN A 342 -11.55 5.56 9.21
CA ASN A 342 -12.73 4.79 9.63
C ASN A 342 -13.04 3.67 8.63
N PHE A 343 -12.49 2.48 8.81
CA PHE A 343 -12.60 1.42 7.82
C PHE A 343 -13.84 0.52 8.03
N GLU A 344 -15.02 1.11 7.83
CA GLU A 344 -16.33 0.42 7.85
C GLU A 344 -16.39 -0.71 6.81
N GLY A 345 -15.79 -0.49 5.63
CA GLY A 345 -15.81 -1.38 4.48
C GLY A 345 -15.36 -2.82 4.78
N TYR A 346 -14.39 -2.98 5.68
CA TYR A 346 -13.90 -4.29 6.11
C TYR A 346 -15.04 -5.18 6.61
N ASN A 347 -15.85 -4.66 7.54
CA ASN A 347 -16.92 -5.43 8.16
C ASN A 347 -18.15 -5.58 7.25
N ASN A 348 -18.32 -4.68 6.27
CA ASN A 348 -19.31 -4.83 5.20
C ASN A 348 -18.96 -6.00 4.26
N VAL A 349 -17.67 -6.22 3.94
CA VAL A 349 -17.22 -7.39 3.18
C VAL A 349 -17.34 -8.67 4.03
N VAL A 350 -16.95 -8.64 5.31
CA VAL A 350 -17.14 -9.78 6.23
C VAL A 350 -18.61 -10.21 6.30
N SER A 351 -19.54 -9.25 6.36
CA SER A 351 -20.98 -9.48 6.29
C SER A 351 -21.38 -10.28 5.03
N LYS A 352 -20.95 -9.81 3.86
CA LYS A 352 -21.23 -10.44 2.57
C LYS A 352 -20.63 -11.85 2.48
N SER A 353 -19.36 -12.02 2.88
CA SER A 353 -18.66 -13.30 2.90
C SER A 353 -19.31 -14.35 3.80
N LEU A 354 -19.90 -13.95 4.93
CA LEU A 354 -20.68 -14.86 5.80
C LEU A 354 -21.98 -15.35 5.16
N SER A 355 -22.50 -14.62 4.17
CA SER A 355 -23.71 -14.97 3.41
C SER A 355 -23.44 -15.61 2.04
N ASP A 356 -22.18 -15.70 1.60
CA ASP A 356 -21.82 -16.16 0.25
C ASP A 356 -21.73 -17.70 0.18
N PRO A 357 -22.65 -18.39 -0.51
CA PRO A 357 -22.66 -19.84 -0.58
C PRO A 357 -21.48 -20.42 -1.36
N THR A 358 -20.76 -19.62 -2.18
CA THR A 358 -19.57 -20.10 -2.91
C THR A 358 -18.40 -20.43 -1.99
N VAL A 359 -18.40 -19.90 -0.76
CA VAL A 359 -17.39 -20.15 0.29
C VAL A 359 -17.98 -20.85 1.52
N GLY A 360 -19.22 -21.34 1.41
CA GLY A 360 -19.96 -22.01 2.48
C GLY A 360 -20.60 -21.08 3.50
N GLY A 361 -20.78 -19.80 3.16
CA GLY A 361 -21.65 -18.88 3.89
C GLY A 361 -23.14 -19.17 3.65
N ASP A 362 -24.00 -18.56 4.46
CA ASP A 362 -25.46 -18.64 4.34
C ASP A 362 -26.14 -17.37 4.92
N GLY A 363 -27.32 -17.01 4.42
CA GLY A 363 -28.10 -15.89 4.96
C GLY A 363 -28.50 -16.09 6.44
N GLU A 364 -28.82 -17.32 6.85
CA GLU A 364 -29.06 -17.65 8.25
C GLU A 364 -27.77 -17.54 9.08
N CYS A 365 -26.61 -17.94 8.53
CA CYS A 365 -25.32 -17.78 9.22
C CYS A 365 -25.07 -16.31 9.58
N LEU A 366 -25.23 -15.40 8.61
CA LEU A 366 -25.09 -13.96 8.82
C LEU A 366 -26.10 -13.45 9.87
N GLN A 367 -27.36 -13.88 9.78
CA GLN A 367 -28.40 -13.50 10.74
C GLN A 367 -28.07 -13.99 12.16
N GLN A 368 -27.62 -15.23 12.33
CA GLN A 368 -27.25 -15.83 13.61
C GLN A 368 -26.04 -15.11 14.24
N VAL A 369 -25.02 -14.73 13.45
CA VAL A 369 -23.90 -13.90 13.93
C VAL A 369 -24.41 -12.54 14.42
N SER A 370 -25.21 -11.83 13.62
CA SER A 370 -25.77 -10.53 13.97
C SER A 370 -26.63 -10.58 15.25
N GLN A 371 -27.54 -11.55 15.35
CA GLN A 371 -28.40 -11.71 16.52
C GLN A 371 -27.63 -12.10 17.79
N ALA A 372 -26.52 -12.85 17.66
CA ALA A 372 -25.65 -13.15 18.80
C ALA A 372 -24.99 -11.88 19.37
N PHE A 373 -24.44 -11.01 18.50
CA PHE A 373 -23.86 -9.74 18.94
C PHE A 373 -24.89 -8.77 19.50
N ILE A 374 -26.10 -8.70 18.93
CA ILE A 374 -27.22 -7.91 19.49
C ILE A 374 -27.58 -8.38 20.91
N GLN A 375 -27.61 -9.70 21.16
CA GLN A 375 -27.87 -10.25 22.50
C GLN A 375 -26.73 -9.96 23.48
N ILE A 376 -25.46 -10.06 23.04
CA ILE A 376 -24.28 -9.73 23.86
C ILE A 376 -24.27 -8.23 24.21
N ASP A 377 -24.49 -7.34 23.25
CA ASP A 377 -24.61 -5.89 23.48
C ASP A 377 -25.77 -5.56 24.46
N GLY A 378 -26.87 -6.31 24.38
CA GLY A 378 -27.99 -6.22 25.32
C GLY A 378 -27.62 -6.66 26.74
N LEU A 379 -26.85 -7.73 26.89
CA LEU A 379 -26.37 -8.23 28.19
C LEU A 379 -25.33 -7.29 28.83
N ILE A 380 -24.45 -6.68 28.02
CA ILE A 380 -23.53 -5.61 28.45
C ILE A 380 -24.33 -4.41 28.98
N LYS A 381 -25.34 -3.94 28.22
CA LYS A 381 -26.23 -2.82 28.63
C LYS A 381 -27.11 -3.13 29.85
N LEU A 382 -27.27 -4.40 30.21
CA LEU A 382 -27.96 -4.87 31.42
C LEU A 382 -26.99 -5.27 32.55
N GLU A 383 -25.70 -4.92 32.42
CA GLU A 383 -24.62 -5.17 33.38
C GLU A 383 -24.48 -6.66 33.77
N LYS A 384 -24.76 -7.58 32.84
CA LYS A 384 -24.68 -9.03 33.04
C LYS A 384 -23.27 -9.59 32.82
N PHE A 385 -22.28 -8.86 33.32
CA PHE A 385 -20.86 -9.14 33.12
C PHE A 385 -20.46 -10.54 33.64
N GLU A 386 -20.82 -10.90 34.87
CA GLU A 386 -20.53 -12.24 35.43
C GLU A 386 -21.03 -13.41 34.57
N MET A 387 -22.16 -13.23 33.87
CA MET A 387 -22.72 -14.23 32.95
C MET A 387 -21.87 -14.34 31.68
N LEU A 388 -21.58 -13.21 31.04
CA LEU A 388 -20.74 -13.14 29.83
C LEU A 388 -19.32 -13.66 30.10
N GLU A 389 -18.71 -13.25 31.22
CA GLU A 389 -17.39 -13.66 31.68
C GLU A 389 -17.30 -15.17 31.84
N LYS A 390 -18.34 -15.80 32.42
CA LYS A 390 -18.44 -17.24 32.60
C LYS A 390 -18.70 -17.99 31.29
N ASP A 391 -19.67 -17.53 30.50
CA ASP A 391 -20.15 -18.21 29.29
C ASP A 391 -19.11 -18.17 28.16
N PHE A 392 -18.40 -17.04 28.02
CA PHE A 392 -17.31 -16.86 27.05
C PHE A 392 -15.90 -17.05 27.65
N LYS A 393 -15.81 -17.40 28.94
CA LYS A 393 -14.56 -17.71 29.65
C LYS A 393 -13.53 -16.59 29.58
N SER A 394 -13.90 -15.38 30.00
CA SER A 394 -12.96 -14.28 30.18
C SER A 394 -11.91 -14.63 31.25
N CYS A 395 -10.67 -14.16 31.10
CA CYS A 395 -9.61 -14.33 32.11
C CYS A 395 -9.75 -13.38 33.31
N GLY A 396 -10.62 -12.37 33.22
CA GLY A 396 -10.89 -11.36 34.24
C GLY A 396 -12.22 -10.67 33.95
N SER A 397 -12.57 -9.64 34.73
CA SER A 397 -13.83 -8.94 34.49
C SER A 397 -13.83 -8.14 33.19
N ILE A 398 -15.00 -7.96 32.59
CA ILE A 398 -15.23 -7.11 31.42
C ILE A 398 -16.09 -5.88 31.76
N SER A 399 -16.30 -5.59 33.05
CA SER A 399 -17.17 -4.53 33.53
C SER A 399 -16.65 -3.10 33.28
N ASP A 400 -15.35 -2.92 33.02
CA ASP A 400 -14.83 -1.67 32.46
C ASP A 400 -15.25 -1.53 30.98
N PRO A 401 -15.71 -0.35 30.51
CA PRO A 401 -16.12 -0.16 29.12
C PRO A 401 -15.05 -0.54 28.08
N LYS A 402 -13.76 -0.31 28.36
CA LYS A 402 -12.66 -0.70 27.47
C LYS A 402 -12.43 -2.22 27.49
N ASP A 403 -12.61 -2.88 28.63
CA ASP A 403 -12.50 -4.34 28.72
C ASP A 403 -13.71 -5.03 28.03
N SER A 404 -14.91 -4.43 28.09
CA SER A 404 -16.08 -4.82 27.28
C SER A 404 -15.84 -4.64 25.77
N MET A 405 -15.20 -3.55 25.34
CA MET A 405 -14.78 -3.34 23.94
C MET A 405 -13.81 -4.43 23.46
N VAL A 406 -12.78 -4.74 24.25
CA VAL A 406 -11.80 -5.78 23.91
C VAL A 406 -12.46 -7.16 23.88
N PHE A 407 -13.41 -7.44 24.77
CA PHE A 407 -14.21 -8.67 24.74
C PHE A 407 -14.97 -8.86 23.41
N VAL A 408 -15.77 -7.88 22.97
CA VAL A 408 -16.49 -8.00 21.69
C VAL A 408 -15.55 -7.97 20.48
N SER A 409 -14.42 -7.26 20.57
CA SER A 409 -13.35 -7.29 19.56
C SER A 409 -12.69 -8.66 19.45
N ASN A 410 -12.47 -9.37 20.56
CA ASN A 410 -11.96 -10.73 20.57
C ASN A 410 -12.94 -11.74 19.95
N LEU A 411 -14.26 -11.50 20.06
CA LEU A 411 -15.28 -12.30 19.38
C LEU A 411 -15.38 -11.98 17.89
N ALA A 412 -15.37 -10.70 17.50
CA ALA A 412 -15.39 -10.28 16.09
C ALA A 412 -14.12 -10.74 15.36
N GLY A 413 -12.95 -10.54 15.98
CA GLY A 413 -11.62 -10.91 15.46
C GLY A 413 -11.48 -12.40 15.13
N ASN A 414 -12.21 -13.27 15.82
CA ASN A 414 -12.30 -14.69 15.50
C ASN A 414 -12.94 -14.94 14.12
N ILE A 415 -13.98 -14.17 13.77
CA ILE A 415 -14.72 -14.30 12.51
C ILE A 415 -14.03 -13.54 11.39
N GLN A 416 -13.58 -12.30 11.66
CA GLN A 416 -12.77 -11.48 10.75
C GLN A 416 -11.54 -12.24 10.25
N GLY A 417 -10.78 -12.86 11.17
CA GLY A 417 -9.60 -13.65 10.83
C GLY A 417 -9.92 -14.91 10.00
N VAL A 418 -11.09 -15.53 10.17
CA VAL A 418 -11.52 -16.64 9.32
C VAL A 418 -11.94 -16.19 7.92
N VAL A 419 -12.61 -15.04 7.79
CA VAL A 419 -12.96 -14.51 6.46
C VAL A 419 -11.72 -14.10 5.69
N GLN A 420 -10.82 -13.33 6.32
CA GLN A 420 -9.60 -12.85 5.67
C GLN A 420 -8.69 -14.00 5.21
N TYR A 421 -8.53 -15.05 6.01
CA TYR A 421 -7.64 -16.19 5.72
C TYR A 421 -8.40 -17.50 5.35
N ASN A 422 -9.57 -17.37 4.73
CA ASN A 422 -10.48 -18.49 4.44
C ASN A 422 -9.82 -19.62 3.63
N ASN A 423 -9.85 -20.85 4.16
CA ASN A 423 -9.21 -22.06 3.63
C ASN A 423 -7.67 -22.06 3.56
N GLU A 424 -6.96 -21.04 4.07
CA GLU A 424 -5.49 -21.08 4.10
C GLU A 424 -4.93 -22.09 5.12
N ALA A 425 -5.66 -22.32 6.22
CA ALA A 425 -5.28 -23.24 7.29
C ALA A 425 -6.40 -24.24 7.64
N LYS A 426 -6.01 -25.42 8.13
CA LYS A 426 -6.93 -26.54 8.37
C LYS A 426 -7.96 -26.19 9.46
N GLY A 427 -9.20 -25.95 9.06
CA GLY A 427 -10.28 -25.59 9.96
C GLY A 427 -10.43 -24.08 10.23
N ILE A 428 -9.69 -23.23 9.52
CA ILE A 428 -9.96 -21.81 9.32
C ILE A 428 -10.74 -21.69 8.01
N ASN A 429 -12.07 -21.76 8.07
CA ASN A 429 -12.94 -21.44 6.94
C ASN A 429 -14.35 -21.02 7.34
N ILE A 430 -14.98 -20.25 6.45
CA ILE A 430 -16.32 -19.66 6.63
C ILE A 430 -17.36 -20.75 6.85
N GLN A 431 -17.34 -21.81 6.04
CA GLN A 431 -18.23 -22.97 6.17
C GLN A 431 -18.29 -23.55 7.60
N LYS A 432 -17.16 -23.62 8.31
CA LYS A 432 -17.13 -24.15 9.68
C LYS A 432 -17.62 -23.15 10.73
N VAL A 433 -17.39 -21.84 10.52
CA VAL A 433 -18.02 -20.79 11.33
C VAL A 433 -19.54 -20.86 11.16
N CYS A 434 -20.02 -20.88 9.92
CA CYS A 434 -21.44 -20.94 9.61
C CYS A 434 -22.12 -22.22 10.09
N GLY A 435 -21.52 -23.40 9.85
CA GLY A 435 -22.03 -24.67 10.39
C GLY A 435 -22.15 -24.67 11.92
N THR A 436 -21.26 -23.97 12.64
CA THR A 436 -21.38 -23.76 14.09
C THR A 436 -22.50 -22.76 14.43
N MET A 437 -22.60 -21.66 13.68
CA MET A 437 -23.58 -20.59 13.91
C MET A 437 -25.03 -20.96 13.57
N ILE A 438 -25.26 -21.99 12.76
CA ILE A 438 -26.60 -22.53 12.44
C ILE A 438 -26.90 -23.87 13.14
N THR A 439 -26.08 -24.30 14.10
CA THR A 439 -26.27 -25.58 14.82
C THR A 439 -27.56 -25.60 15.67
N SER A 440 -28.10 -24.45 16.07
CA SER A 440 -29.38 -24.34 16.79
C SER A 440 -30.08 -23.00 16.51
N SER A 441 -31.33 -22.86 16.93
CA SER A 441 -32.08 -21.59 16.85
C SER A 441 -31.72 -20.59 17.98
N ASP A 442 -30.58 -20.77 18.66
CA ASP A 442 -30.12 -19.93 19.77
C ASP A 442 -28.77 -19.25 19.41
N PRO A 443 -28.80 -18.00 18.92
CA PRO A 443 -27.60 -17.27 18.48
C PRO A 443 -26.51 -17.18 19.55
N TYR A 444 -26.91 -16.95 20.81
CA TYR A 444 -25.99 -16.78 21.93
C TYR A 444 -25.27 -18.09 22.26
N LYS A 445 -25.99 -19.22 22.36
CA LYS A 445 -25.37 -20.54 22.55
C LYS A 445 -24.48 -20.94 21.39
N ASN A 446 -24.86 -20.61 20.15
CA ASN A 446 -24.04 -20.89 18.97
C ASN A 446 -22.72 -20.09 19.02
N MET A 447 -22.77 -18.81 19.40
CA MET A 447 -21.57 -17.97 19.58
C MET A 447 -20.69 -18.44 20.76
N MET A 448 -21.28 -18.92 21.86
CA MET A 448 -20.52 -19.58 22.94
C MET A 448 -19.77 -20.82 22.42
N ALA A 449 -20.43 -21.67 21.63
CA ALA A 449 -19.83 -22.86 21.04
C ALA A 449 -18.70 -22.49 20.04
N LEU A 450 -18.91 -21.44 19.24
CA LEU A 450 -17.91 -20.90 18.32
C LEU A 450 -16.68 -20.39 19.07
N ASN A 451 -16.85 -19.58 20.12
CA ASN A 451 -15.75 -19.11 20.96
C ASN A 451 -14.98 -20.31 21.58
N GLN A 452 -15.69 -21.31 22.10
CA GLN A 452 -15.06 -22.52 22.63
C GLN A 452 -14.30 -23.34 21.56
N MET A 453 -14.69 -23.28 20.28
CA MET A 453 -13.92 -23.85 19.18
C MET A 453 -12.60 -23.09 18.98
N PHE A 454 -12.63 -21.75 18.96
CA PHE A 454 -11.42 -20.94 18.78
C PHE A 454 -10.47 -21.07 19.97
N MET A 455 -10.97 -21.07 21.22
CA MET A 455 -10.15 -21.30 22.40
C MET A 455 -9.39 -22.64 22.35
N LYS A 456 -10.05 -23.71 21.90
CA LYS A 456 -9.41 -25.03 21.68
C LYS A 456 -8.34 -24.97 20.59
N MET A 457 -8.59 -24.22 19.52
CA MET A 457 -7.64 -24.05 18.40
C MET A 457 -6.41 -23.22 18.78
N MET A 458 -6.60 -22.18 19.59
CA MET A 458 -5.54 -21.33 20.14
C MET A 458 -4.82 -21.96 21.35
N ASN A 459 -5.32 -23.08 21.87
CA ASN A 459 -4.84 -23.75 23.08
C ASN A 459 -4.83 -22.81 24.31
N VAL A 460 -5.94 -22.10 24.56
CA VAL A 460 -6.13 -21.23 25.73
C VAL A 460 -7.28 -21.68 26.62
N THR A 461 -7.14 -21.47 27.93
CA THR A 461 -8.12 -21.85 28.96
C THR A 461 -9.18 -20.77 29.21
N CYS A 462 -8.80 -19.50 29.02
CA CYS A 462 -9.64 -18.30 29.07
C CYS A 462 -9.24 -17.33 27.95
N VAL A 463 -10.07 -16.33 27.67
CA VAL A 463 -9.78 -15.23 26.73
C VAL A 463 -9.41 -13.98 27.52
N ASP A 464 -8.23 -13.41 27.27
CA ASP A 464 -7.83 -12.17 27.92
C ASP A 464 -8.49 -10.98 27.22
N ASN A 465 -9.39 -10.32 27.97
CA ASN A 465 -10.18 -9.18 27.51
C ASN A 465 -9.75 -7.87 28.18
N SER A 466 -8.63 -7.83 28.91
CA SER A 466 -8.27 -6.62 29.65
C SER A 466 -7.48 -5.63 28.77
N TYR A 467 -8.08 -4.47 28.50
CA TYR A 467 -7.48 -3.34 27.79
C TYR A 467 -6.20 -2.86 28.48
N SER A 468 -6.22 -2.74 29.82
CA SER A 468 -5.04 -2.33 30.59
C SER A 468 -3.87 -3.31 30.41
N THR A 469 -4.18 -4.60 30.25
CA THR A 469 -3.20 -5.66 30.01
C THR A 469 -2.72 -5.65 28.55
N PHE A 470 -3.60 -5.39 27.58
CA PHE A 470 -3.22 -5.23 26.18
C PHE A 470 -2.31 -4.00 25.98
N VAL A 471 -2.67 -2.83 26.53
CA VAL A 471 -1.82 -1.62 26.51
C VAL A 471 -0.48 -1.89 27.19
N LYS A 472 -0.44 -2.63 28.31
CA LYS A 472 0.81 -3.03 28.95
C LYS A 472 1.67 -3.92 28.06
N SER A 473 1.07 -4.87 27.34
CA SER A 473 1.79 -5.73 26.38
C SER A 473 2.30 -4.93 25.17
N MET A 474 1.51 -3.99 24.67
CA MET A 474 1.86 -3.09 23.57
C MET A 474 2.91 -2.03 23.95
N SER A 475 3.08 -1.78 25.26
CA SER A 475 4.09 -0.88 25.81
C SER A 475 5.40 -1.59 26.20
N ASP A 476 5.47 -2.93 26.07
CA ASP A 476 6.73 -3.65 26.22
C ASP A 476 7.59 -3.38 24.97
N THR A 477 8.74 -2.72 25.16
CA THR A 477 9.67 -2.37 24.08
C THR A 477 10.82 -3.37 23.96
N THR A 478 10.76 -4.53 24.64
CA THR A 478 11.81 -5.55 24.53
C THR A 478 11.77 -6.22 23.15
N VAL A 479 12.89 -6.16 22.43
CA VAL A 479 13.03 -6.73 21.07
C VAL A 479 13.15 -8.25 21.15
N ASN A 480 12.00 -8.93 21.26
CA ASN A 480 11.91 -10.37 20.98
C ASN A 480 11.63 -10.58 19.48
N ARG A 481 12.71 -10.77 18.71
CA ARG A 481 12.70 -10.98 17.24
C ARG A 481 11.90 -12.21 16.77
N THR A 482 11.44 -13.06 17.71
CA THR A 482 10.63 -14.26 17.45
C THR A 482 9.16 -14.14 17.90
N ALA A 483 8.76 -13.05 18.55
CA ALA A 483 7.42 -12.87 19.11
C ALA A 483 6.55 -11.91 18.28
N VAL A 484 5.24 -12.12 18.31
CA VAL A 484 4.27 -11.39 17.46
C VAL A 484 4.12 -9.94 17.93
N GLY A 485 4.30 -9.65 19.22
CA GLY A 485 4.13 -8.33 19.84
C GLY A 485 5.05 -7.25 19.28
N ALA A 486 6.27 -7.59 18.85
CA ALA A 486 7.14 -6.67 18.13
C ALA A 486 6.47 -6.20 16.82
N GLY A 487 5.90 -7.14 16.06
CA GLY A 487 5.15 -6.84 14.83
C GLY A 487 3.85 -6.09 15.07
N ILE A 488 3.09 -6.43 16.11
CA ILE A 488 1.85 -5.71 16.45
C ILE A 488 2.18 -4.27 16.87
N ARG A 489 3.22 -4.05 17.69
CA ARG A 489 3.67 -2.70 18.09
C ARG A 489 4.10 -1.87 16.87
N SER A 490 4.96 -2.42 16.00
CA SER A 490 5.36 -1.75 14.76
C SER A 490 4.15 -1.44 13.85
N TRP A 491 3.22 -2.38 13.67
CA TRP A 491 2.04 -2.16 12.83
C TRP A 491 1.05 -1.14 13.41
N THR A 492 0.77 -1.20 14.72
CA THR A 492 -0.10 -0.20 15.35
C THR A 492 0.54 1.19 15.31
N TRP A 493 1.87 1.32 15.37
CA TRP A 493 2.51 2.60 15.05
C TRP A 493 2.22 3.06 13.62
N GLN A 494 2.34 2.20 12.60
CA GLN A 494 2.05 2.57 11.21
C GLN A 494 0.59 2.94 10.96
N THR A 495 -0.38 2.28 11.62
CA THR A 495 -1.80 2.70 11.56
C THR A 495 -1.99 4.09 12.16
N CYS A 496 -1.42 4.35 13.35
CA CYS A 496 -1.49 5.65 14.04
C CYS A 496 -0.71 6.80 13.37
N THR A 497 0.17 6.53 12.39
CA THR A 497 1.08 7.53 11.78
C THR A 497 1.03 7.61 10.25
N GLN A 498 0.25 6.77 9.60
CA GLN A 498 0.13 6.75 8.12
C GLN A 498 -1.22 6.26 7.60
N PHE A 499 -1.77 5.19 8.16
CA PHE A 499 -2.75 4.36 7.43
C PHE A 499 -4.19 4.37 7.94
N GLY A 500 -4.42 4.55 9.24
CA GLY A 500 -5.73 4.28 9.84
C GLY A 500 -6.02 2.77 9.86
N TYR A 501 -6.99 2.33 9.06
CA TYR A 501 -7.47 0.94 8.96
C TYR A 501 -8.16 0.40 10.22
N TYR A 502 -8.82 1.27 10.97
CA TYR A 502 -9.60 0.86 12.15
C TYR A 502 -10.93 0.25 11.71
N GLN A 503 -11.11 -1.05 12.00
CA GLN A 503 -12.21 -1.88 11.47
C GLN A 503 -13.47 -1.69 12.33
N THR A 504 -14.31 -0.73 11.95
CA THR A 504 -15.45 -0.27 12.77
C THR A 504 -16.79 -0.87 12.36
N CYS A 505 -17.78 -0.70 13.23
CA CYS A 505 -19.15 -1.16 13.04
C CYS A 505 -20.13 -0.05 13.43
N ASP A 506 -20.11 1.04 12.66
CA ASP A 506 -20.94 2.21 12.95
C ASP A 506 -22.39 2.01 12.48
N ASP A 507 -23.28 2.93 12.87
CA ASP A 507 -24.71 2.84 12.51
C ASP A 507 -24.93 2.98 10.99
N LYS A 508 -25.88 2.17 10.47
CA LYS A 508 -26.21 2.03 9.03
C LYS A 508 -25.17 1.29 8.17
N THR A 509 -24.11 0.75 8.76
CA THR A 509 -23.21 -0.23 8.09
C THR A 509 -23.85 -1.62 8.00
N ASP A 510 -23.37 -2.44 7.05
CA ASP A 510 -23.70 -3.88 6.95
C ASP A 510 -23.01 -4.72 8.04
N CYS A 511 -22.20 -4.13 8.94
CA CYS A 511 -21.41 -4.88 9.92
C CYS A 511 -22.30 -5.77 10.84
N PRO A 512 -22.01 -7.08 10.94
CA PRO A 512 -22.79 -8.03 11.75
C PRO A 512 -22.32 -8.14 13.22
N PHE A 513 -21.47 -7.23 13.68
CA PHE A 513 -20.85 -7.27 15.01
C PHE A 513 -21.35 -6.15 15.95
N SER A 514 -20.86 -6.19 17.20
CA SER A 514 -21.17 -5.23 18.26
C SER A 514 -21.00 -3.78 17.83
N ARG A 515 -21.92 -2.92 18.27
CA ARG A 515 -21.85 -1.46 18.08
C ARG A 515 -20.91 -0.75 19.08
N LEU A 516 -20.14 -1.51 19.86
CA LEU A 516 -19.02 -1.01 20.68
C LEU A 516 -17.70 -0.96 19.89
N LEU A 517 -17.65 -1.50 18.66
CA LEU A 517 -16.50 -1.44 17.76
C LEU A 517 -16.45 -0.10 17.02
N THR A 518 -16.31 1.00 17.76
CA THR A 518 -16.31 2.38 17.24
C THR A 518 -14.92 2.84 16.82
N LEU A 519 -14.86 3.98 16.13
CA LEU A 519 -13.59 4.62 15.76
C LEU A 519 -12.80 5.09 17.01
N GLU A 520 -13.46 5.78 17.95
CA GLU A 520 -12.85 6.28 19.19
C GLU A 520 -12.19 5.15 20.01
N SER A 521 -12.86 4.00 20.06
CA SER A 521 -12.39 2.73 20.66
C SER A 521 -11.02 2.28 20.13
N ASN A 522 -10.69 2.62 18.88
CA ASN A 522 -9.41 2.34 18.25
C ASN A 522 -8.41 3.51 18.39
N LEU A 523 -8.83 4.76 18.13
CA LEU A 523 -7.94 5.93 18.17
C LEU A 523 -7.30 6.14 19.54
N VAL A 524 -7.99 5.78 20.63
CA VAL A 524 -7.47 5.89 22.00
C VAL A 524 -6.19 5.06 22.23
N LEU A 525 -5.97 3.97 21.47
CA LEU A 525 -4.73 3.19 21.53
C LEU A 525 -3.51 4.01 21.08
N CYS A 526 -3.67 4.89 20.09
CA CYS A 526 -2.60 5.76 19.61
C CYS A 526 -2.16 6.77 20.68
N GLN A 527 -3.12 7.29 21.44
CA GLN A 527 -2.87 8.19 22.56
C GLN A 527 -2.31 7.45 23.78
N ASP A 528 -2.88 6.31 24.17
CA ASP A 528 -2.46 5.56 25.36
C ASP A 528 -1.06 4.93 25.17
N ILE A 529 -0.75 4.36 24.00
CA ILE A 529 0.52 3.64 23.76
C ILE A 529 1.62 4.55 23.22
N TYR A 530 1.32 5.41 22.23
CA TYR A 530 2.33 6.19 21.48
C TYR A 530 2.31 7.70 21.75
N LYS A 531 1.37 8.18 22.58
CA LYS A 531 1.16 9.61 22.90
C LYS A 531 0.83 10.48 21.68
N ILE A 532 0.34 9.86 20.61
CA ILE A 532 -0.14 10.53 19.39
C ILE A 532 -1.54 11.10 19.67
N PRO A 533 -1.79 12.42 19.49
CA PRO A 533 -3.13 12.98 19.61
C PRO A 533 -4.06 12.38 18.56
N THR A 534 -5.28 11.98 18.95
CA THR A 534 -6.26 11.40 18.02
C THR A 534 -6.59 12.32 16.85
N THR A 535 -6.61 13.63 17.09
CA THR A 535 -6.81 14.70 16.10
C THR A 535 -5.70 14.86 15.05
N LYS A 536 -4.63 14.05 15.11
CA LYS A 536 -3.55 14.03 14.10
C LYS A 536 -3.66 12.87 13.12
N ILE A 537 -4.56 11.93 13.33
CA ILE A 537 -4.58 10.68 12.55
C ILE A 537 -5.09 10.91 11.12
N ASP A 538 -6.11 11.76 10.94
CA ASP A 538 -6.60 12.14 9.61
C ASP A 538 -5.57 12.94 8.80
N ASP A 539 -4.79 13.82 9.45
CA ASP A 539 -3.66 14.54 8.83
C ASP A 539 -2.63 13.57 8.22
N PHE A 540 -2.35 12.46 8.92
CA PHE A 540 -1.42 11.42 8.45
C PHE A 540 -2.00 10.58 7.30
N VAL A 541 -3.30 10.25 7.36
CA VAL A 541 -4.03 9.51 6.33
C VAL A 541 -4.15 10.36 5.04
N GLU A 542 -4.46 11.65 5.16
CA GLU A 542 -4.45 12.60 4.06
C GLU A 542 -3.07 12.69 3.40
N PHE A 543 -1.99 12.74 4.21
CA PHE A 543 -0.62 12.73 3.68
C PHE A 543 -0.32 11.46 2.88
N THR A 544 -0.62 10.28 3.42
CA THR A 544 -0.37 8.99 2.73
C THR A 544 -1.13 8.92 1.40
N ASN A 545 -2.43 9.26 1.41
CA ASN A 545 -3.25 9.28 0.20
C ASN A 545 -2.75 10.31 -0.83
N SER A 546 -2.41 11.52 -0.38
CA SER A 546 -1.85 12.57 -1.24
C SER A 546 -0.48 12.20 -1.82
N TYR A 547 0.31 11.42 -1.07
CA TYR A 547 1.65 11.01 -1.50
C TYR A 547 1.60 9.82 -2.46
N TYR A 548 0.70 8.85 -2.29
CA TYR A 548 0.64 7.64 -3.13
C TYR A 548 -0.50 7.61 -4.18
N GLY A 549 -1.49 8.49 -4.10
CA GLY A 549 -2.64 8.57 -5.03
C GLY A 549 -3.86 7.75 -4.61
N ALA A 550 -3.82 7.04 -3.48
CA ALA A 550 -4.91 6.18 -2.99
C ALA A 550 -5.38 5.15 -4.04
N GLU A 551 -6.69 5.09 -4.32
CA GLU A 551 -7.30 4.25 -5.37
C GLU A 551 -6.87 4.65 -6.80
N HIS A 552 -6.31 5.85 -7.00
CA HIS A 552 -5.88 6.36 -8.30
C HIS A 552 -4.36 6.69 -8.31
N PRO A 553 -3.48 5.68 -8.21
CA PRO A 553 -2.04 5.87 -8.01
C PRO A 553 -1.32 6.51 -9.22
N ARG A 554 -1.85 6.37 -10.44
CA ARG A 554 -1.28 6.89 -11.70
C ARG A 554 0.18 6.46 -11.91
N GLY A 555 0.46 5.19 -11.62
CA GLY A 555 1.71 4.52 -11.90
C GLY A 555 1.81 4.08 -13.35
N THR A 556 2.44 2.93 -13.57
CA THR A 556 2.45 2.18 -14.85
C THR A 556 3.01 0.79 -14.57
N ARG A 557 2.52 -0.23 -15.29
CA ARG A 557 2.92 -1.64 -15.15
C ARG A 557 2.73 -2.17 -13.72
N ILE A 558 1.53 -1.97 -13.19
CA ILE A 558 1.10 -2.50 -11.91
C ILE A 558 -0.12 -3.39 -12.17
N VAL A 559 -0.12 -4.59 -11.60
CA VAL A 559 -1.29 -5.48 -11.59
C VAL A 559 -1.79 -5.58 -10.16
N PHE A 560 -2.99 -5.05 -9.91
CA PHE A 560 -3.68 -5.13 -8.63
C PHE A 560 -4.55 -6.38 -8.60
N VAL A 561 -4.29 -7.29 -7.67
CA VAL A 561 -4.97 -8.60 -7.61
C VAL A 561 -5.78 -8.67 -6.33
N ASN A 562 -7.08 -8.93 -6.41
CA ASN A 562 -7.98 -8.79 -5.26
C ASN A 562 -8.95 -9.97 -5.14
N GLY A 563 -9.12 -10.50 -3.92
CA GLY A 563 -10.06 -11.60 -3.65
C GLY A 563 -11.45 -11.10 -3.25
N SER A 564 -12.52 -11.66 -3.82
CA SER A 564 -13.87 -11.13 -3.63
C SER A 564 -14.45 -11.31 -2.21
N ILE A 565 -13.86 -12.18 -1.39
CA ILE A 565 -14.24 -12.36 0.02
C ILE A 565 -13.21 -11.77 0.99
N ASP A 566 -12.06 -11.28 0.49
CA ASP A 566 -11.03 -10.63 1.27
C ASP A 566 -11.49 -9.22 1.67
N PRO A 567 -11.63 -8.89 2.96
CA PRO A 567 -12.08 -7.58 3.40
C PRO A 567 -11.22 -6.39 2.93
N TRP A 568 -9.94 -6.61 2.59
CA TRP A 568 -9.03 -5.55 2.18
C TRP A 568 -9.23 -5.06 0.73
N HIS A 569 -10.00 -5.76 -0.11
CA HIS A 569 -10.23 -5.32 -1.49
C HIS A 569 -10.91 -3.95 -1.58
N TRP A 570 -11.66 -3.56 -0.54
CA TRP A 570 -12.34 -2.26 -0.42
C TRP A 570 -11.39 -1.05 -0.46
N LEU A 571 -10.09 -1.24 -0.15
CA LEU A 571 -9.07 -0.18 -0.14
C LEU A 571 -8.08 -0.30 -1.31
N SER A 572 -8.43 -1.09 -2.32
CA SER A 572 -7.58 -1.47 -3.45
C SER A 572 -8.12 -0.97 -4.78
N VAL A 573 -7.32 -1.09 -5.83
CA VAL A 573 -7.75 -0.81 -7.20
C VAL A 573 -8.54 -2.01 -7.73
N LEU A 574 -9.79 -1.78 -8.13
CA LEU A 574 -10.75 -2.83 -8.53
C LEU A 574 -11.14 -2.80 -10.02
N GLU A 575 -10.78 -1.74 -10.74
CA GLU A 575 -10.99 -1.56 -12.18
C GLU A 575 -9.69 -1.10 -12.86
N ASP A 576 -9.57 -1.23 -14.19
CA ASP A 576 -8.36 -0.87 -14.92
C ASP A 576 -8.18 0.67 -15.00
N GLU A 577 -7.17 1.21 -14.31
CA GLU A 577 -6.82 2.64 -14.31
C GLU A 577 -6.11 3.06 -15.61
N SER A 578 -5.43 2.14 -16.31
CA SER A 578 -4.85 2.36 -17.65
C SER A 578 -4.47 1.05 -18.34
N ASP A 579 -4.10 1.11 -19.63
CA ASP A 579 -3.49 0.02 -20.42
C ASP A 579 -2.28 -0.70 -19.74
N THR A 580 -1.77 -0.16 -18.64
CA THR A 580 -0.69 -0.75 -17.84
C THR A 580 -0.95 -0.80 -16.33
N GLU A 581 -2.11 -0.35 -15.86
CA GLU A 581 -2.52 -0.42 -14.45
C GLU A 581 -3.83 -1.20 -14.38
N LEU A 582 -3.69 -2.52 -14.18
CA LEU A 582 -4.75 -3.50 -14.41
C LEU A 582 -5.29 -4.06 -13.09
N ALA A 583 -6.58 -4.38 -13.04
CA ALA A 583 -7.24 -4.98 -11.89
C ALA A 583 -7.71 -6.42 -12.16
N VAL A 584 -7.44 -7.31 -11.21
CA VAL A 584 -7.74 -8.76 -11.30
C VAL A 584 -8.59 -9.17 -10.11
N PHE A 585 -9.91 -9.09 -10.25
CA PHE A 585 -10.86 -9.40 -9.18
C PHE A 585 -11.27 -10.89 -9.21
N ILE A 586 -10.67 -11.68 -8.32
CA ILE A 586 -10.80 -13.14 -8.26
C ILE A 586 -11.97 -13.53 -7.35
N LYS A 587 -12.97 -14.22 -7.91
CA LYS A 587 -14.17 -14.64 -7.18
C LYS A 587 -13.92 -15.82 -6.24
N GLY A 588 -14.43 -15.72 -5.02
CA GLY A 588 -14.43 -16.79 -4.01
C GLY A 588 -13.11 -16.96 -3.24
N THR A 589 -12.11 -16.09 -3.46
CA THR A 589 -10.77 -16.23 -2.87
C THR A 589 -10.49 -15.24 -1.75
N ALA A 590 -9.73 -15.72 -0.77
CA ALA A 590 -9.27 -15.00 0.42
C ALA A 590 -8.06 -14.09 0.14
N HIS A 591 -7.54 -13.49 1.21
CA HIS A 591 -6.44 -12.51 1.18
C HIS A 591 -5.15 -13.09 0.60
N CYS A 592 -4.59 -12.44 -0.43
CA CYS A 592 -3.34 -12.84 -1.10
C CYS A 592 -3.32 -14.28 -1.66
N ALA A 593 -4.48 -14.89 -1.94
CA ALA A 593 -4.58 -16.30 -2.33
C ALA A 593 -3.83 -16.63 -3.65
N ASP A 594 -3.69 -15.66 -4.54
CA ASP A 594 -2.96 -15.76 -5.81
C ASP A 594 -1.46 -15.94 -5.60
N MET A 595 -0.88 -15.36 -4.54
CA MET A 595 0.53 -15.56 -4.18
C MET A 595 0.83 -16.96 -3.63
N GLY A 596 -0.20 -17.69 -3.18
CA GLY A 596 -0.05 -19.08 -2.71
C GLY A 596 0.46 -20.00 -3.81
N SER A 597 1.15 -21.08 -3.42
CA SER A 597 1.55 -22.13 -4.37
C SER A 597 0.34 -22.84 -4.97
N THR A 598 0.48 -23.28 -6.22
CA THR A 598 -0.61 -23.90 -6.98
C THR A 598 -0.99 -25.27 -6.41
N LYS A 599 -2.28 -25.44 -6.07
CA LYS A 599 -2.85 -26.68 -5.55
C LYS A 599 -3.81 -27.34 -6.55
N LYS A 600 -4.13 -28.62 -6.32
CA LYS A 600 -5.09 -29.38 -7.15
C LYS A 600 -6.55 -29.04 -6.86
N ASP A 601 -6.79 -28.40 -5.72
CA ASP A 601 -8.07 -27.99 -5.15
C ASP A 601 -8.23 -26.45 -5.11
N ASP A 602 -7.31 -25.71 -5.75
CA ASP A 602 -7.52 -24.27 -6.01
C ASP A 602 -8.71 -24.09 -6.98
N PRO A 603 -9.61 -23.13 -6.75
CA PRO A 603 -10.76 -22.91 -7.62
C PRO A 603 -10.33 -22.42 -9.01
N GLU A 604 -11.18 -22.68 -10.01
CA GLU A 604 -10.94 -22.25 -11.41
C GLU A 604 -10.70 -20.73 -11.50
N SER A 605 -11.45 -19.93 -10.74
CA SER A 605 -11.25 -18.47 -10.64
C SER A 605 -9.84 -18.08 -10.22
N LEU A 606 -9.23 -18.80 -9.27
CA LEU A 606 -7.86 -18.56 -8.80
C LEU A 606 -6.82 -19.00 -9.84
N THR A 607 -7.11 -20.08 -10.56
CA THR A 607 -6.25 -20.60 -11.63
C THR A 607 -6.24 -19.66 -12.84
N GLU A 608 -7.39 -19.11 -13.25
CA GLU A 608 -7.45 -18.07 -14.28
C GLU A 608 -6.88 -16.74 -13.77
N GLY A 609 -7.13 -16.35 -12.51
CA GLY A 609 -6.54 -15.15 -11.91
C GLY A 609 -5.02 -15.15 -11.96
N ARG A 610 -4.37 -16.27 -11.58
CA ARG A 610 -2.92 -16.44 -11.74
C ARG A 610 -2.45 -16.40 -13.19
N LYS A 611 -3.28 -16.80 -14.17
CA LYS A 611 -2.96 -16.60 -15.60
C LYS A 611 -3.05 -15.12 -16.02
N VAL A 612 -3.93 -14.32 -15.41
CA VAL A 612 -4.03 -12.87 -15.65
C VAL A 612 -2.90 -12.12 -14.95
N ASN A 613 -2.46 -12.54 -13.76
CA ASN A 613 -1.18 -12.10 -13.19
C ASN A 613 -0.03 -12.42 -14.17
N CYS A 614 -0.08 -13.62 -14.76
CA CYS A 614 0.78 -14.03 -15.86
C CYS A 614 0.48 -13.33 -17.21
N ILE A 615 -0.45 -12.38 -17.38
CA ILE A 615 -0.50 -11.48 -18.56
C ILE A 615 0.61 -10.41 -18.49
N GLY A 616 1.29 -10.34 -17.34
CA GLY A 616 2.71 -9.99 -17.31
C GLY A 616 3.55 -10.68 -18.39
N ASN A 617 3.16 -11.84 -18.96
CA ASN A 617 3.80 -12.48 -20.12
C ASN A 617 3.65 -11.70 -21.44
N ASP A 618 2.57 -10.97 -21.70
CA ASP A 618 2.53 -10.15 -22.93
C ASP A 618 3.43 -8.90 -22.83
N TYR A 619 3.92 -8.59 -21.62
CA TYR A 619 5.06 -7.71 -21.40
C TYR A 619 6.39 -8.47 -21.29
N LEU A 620 6.45 -9.62 -20.63
CA LEU A 620 7.69 -10.39 -20.34
C LEU A 620 8.13 -11.26 -21.52
N GLN A 621 7.26 -12.02 -22.19
CA GLN A 621 7.62 -12.74 -23.42
C GLN A 621 7.93 -11.76 -24.55
N VAL A 622 7.12 -10.73 -24.75
CA VAL A 622 7.39 -9.73 -25.81
C VAL A 622 8.73 -9.01 -25.57
N ILE A 623 9.19 -8.86 -24.32
CA ILE A 623 10.50 -8.27 -24.00
C ILE A 623 11.62 -9.31 -23.97
N VAL A 624 11.44 -10.51 -23.41
CA VAL A 624 12.43 -11.59 -23.44
C VAL A 624 12.72 -12.00 -24.88
N GLN A 625 11.70 -12.12 -25.74
CA GLN A 625 11.89 -12.39 -27.17
C GLN A 625 12.59 -11.23 -27.89
N LYS A 626 12.28 -9.96 -27.55
CA LYS A 626 12.96 -8.78 -28.14
C LYS A 626 14.37 -8.52 -27.61
N LEU A 627 14.70 -8.95 -26.38
CA LEU A 627 16.02 -8.78 -25.77
C LEU A 627 16.95 -9.98 -26.04
N ALA A 628 16.42 -11.20 -26.16
CA ALA A 628 17.23 -12.39 -26.47
C ALA A 628 17.63 -12.47 -27.95
N GLY A 629 16.97 -11.73 -28.85
CA GLY A 629 17.26 -11.71 -30.29
C GLY A 629 16.90 -13.00 -31.03
N ILE A 630 16.20 -13.93 -30.38
CA ILE A 630 15.85 -15.24 -30.95
C ILE A 630 14.65 -15.08 -31.89
N VAL A 631 14.90 -15.15 -33.20
CA VAL A 631 13.86 -15.17 -34.23
C VAL A 631 13.54 -16.61 -34.62
N PHE A 632 12.37 -17.09 -34.20
CA PHE A 632 11.70 -18.24 -34.81
C PHE A 632 10.44 -17.77 -35.56
N PRO A 633 10.01 -18.46 -36.63
CA PRO A 633 8.96 -17.95 -37.52
C PRO A 633 7.59 -17.92 -36.82
N ILE A 634 7.01 -16.72 -36.76
CA ILE A 634 5.62 -16.53 -36.34
C ILE A 634 4.70 -17.18 -37.36
N ASN A 635 3.87 -18.14 -36.93
CA ASN A 635 2.88 -18.77 -37.79
C ASN A 635 1.74 -17.78 -38.07
N ASN A 636 1.41 -17.54 -39.35
CA ASN A 636 0.75 -16.31 -39.79
C ASN A 636 -0.78 -16.19 -39.52
N ASP A 637 -1.39 -17.09 -38.75
CA ASP A 637 -2.84 -17.21 -38.60
C ASP A 637 -3.50 -16.24 -37.59
N VAL A 638 -2.76 -15.25 -37.06
CA VAL A 638 -3.30 -14.23 -36.13
C VAL A 638 -3.37 -12.84 -36.78
N LYS A 639 -4.15 -12.74 -37.85
CA LYS A 639 -4.67 -11.46 -38.37
C LYS A 639 -6.19 -11.53 -38.51
N GLY A 640 -6.93 -10.99 -37.53
CA GLY A 640 -8.38 -10.82 -37.67
C GLY A 640 -9.20 -10.62 -36.40
N ARG A 641 -8.68 -10.94 -35.21
CA ARG A 641 -9.44 -10.74 -33.95
C ARG A 641 -9.16 -9.35 -33.36
N LYS A 642 -10.24 -8.61 -33.10
CA LYS A 642 -10.23 -7.39 -32.28
C LYS A 642 -10.14 -7.77 -30.79
N PRO A 643 -9.65 -6.88 -29.91
CA PRO A 643 -9.89 -7.03 -28.47
C PRO A 643 -11.40 -6.95 -28.16
N PHE A 644 -11.77 -7.51 -27.01
CA PHE A 644 -13.14 -7.66 -26.48
C PHE A 644 -14.09 -8.57 -27.30
N ASP A 645 -14.17 -9.84 -26.89
CA ASP A 645 -15.38 -10.67 -27.03
C ASP A 645 -15.33 -11.92 -26.11
N ILE A 646 -15.34 -11.72 -24.78
CA ILE A 646 -15.48 -12.85 -23.82
C ILE A 646 -16.97 -13.16 -23.64
N TRP A 647 -17.42 -14.22 -24.32
CA TRP A 647 -18.82 -14.64 -24.31
C TRP A 647 -19.24 -15.25 -22.97
N VAL A 648 -20.11 -14.56 -22.23
CA VAL A 648 -20.87 -15.14 -21.11
C VAL A 648 -21.83 -16.19 -21.67
N LYS A 649 -21.49 -17.48 -21.50
CA LYS A 649 -22.34 -18.59 -21.95
C LYS A 649 -23.21 -19.15 -20.82
N GLY A 650 -24.08 -18.31 -20.30
CA GLY A 650 -25.13 -18.72 -19.35
C GLY A 650 -26.38 -19.26 -20.07
N GLN A 651 -26.78 -20.49 -19.76
CA GLN A 651 -28.17 -20.95 -19.91
C GLN A 651 -28.72 -21.17 -18.49
N GLY A 652 -29.72 -20.42 -18.02
CA GLY A 652 -30.42 -19.31 -18.65
C GLY A 652 -31.25 -18.49 -17.63
N HIS A 653 -32.29 -17.80 -18.11
CA HIS A 653 -33.23 -16.93 -17.35
C HIS A 653 -32.74 -15.53 -16.96
N THR A 654 -32.89 -14.61 -17.93
CA THR A 654 -33.36 -13.22 -17.77
C THR A 654 -33.40 -12.57 -16.38
N VAL A 655 -32.60 -11.50 -16.21
CA VAL A 655 -32.95 -10.34 -15.36
C VAL A 655 -32.93 -9.08 -16.24
N ARG A 656 -33.72 -8.06 -15.88
CA ARG A 656 -33.97 -6.88 -16.72
C ARG A 656 -32.85 -5.83 -16.61
N LYS A 657 -32.66 -5.09 -17.72
CA LYS A 657 -31.86 -3.85 -17.75
C LYS A 657 -32.45 -2.83 -16.76
N ILE A 658 -31.59 -2.19 -15.97
CA ILE A 658 -31.91 -0.98 -15.19
C ILE A 658 -30.98 0.12 -15.71
N ASP A 659 -31.54 1.14 -16.36
CA ASP A 659 -30.81 2.36 -16.71
C ASP A 659 -30.82 3.32 -15.52
N PHE A 660 -29.64 3.79 -15.10
CA PHE A 660 -29.52 5.00 -14.28
C PHE A 660 -28.83 6.10 -15.09
N LYS A 661 -29.60 7.14 -15.41
CA LYS A 661 -29.09 8.49 -15.66
C LYS A 661 -29.14 9.25 -14.35
N TYR A 662 -28.22 10.22 -14.20
CA TYR A 662 -27.99 11.03 -13.00
C TYR A 662 -27.46 10.16 -11.84
N MET A 663 -26.21 10.32 -11.39
CA MET A 663 -25.51 11.60 -11.18
C MET A 663 -24.35 11.88 -12.15
#